data_AF-A0A1G5VZ43-F1
#
_entry.id   AF-A0A1G5VZ43-F1
#
_cell.length_a   1.000
_cell.length_b   1.000
_cell.length_c   1.000
_cell.angle_alpha   90.00
_cell.angle_beta   90.00
_cell.angle_gamma   90.00
#
_symmetry.space_group_name_H-M   'P 1'
#
loop_
_entity.id
_entity.type
_entity.pdbx_description
1 polymer ?
#
loop_
_entity_poly.entity_id
_entity_poly.type
_entity_poly.pdbx_seq_one_letter_code
_entity_poly.pdbx_strand_id
1 'polypeptide(L)'
;MSMIENGKHEILEQADLIWLEGENEENTWICFRKDFTWKSNSGIRAIAQIAVDSKYWLYVNGTMVVREGGLKRGPSPEGTYFDEVNLSEHLVDGINHLAILVWYIGKSGFSHLSSGRGGLMFAMELPDYNLISDSSWKARKHQAFVRPDPADPPVNFRLAEPNLYFDASMNIENWFQSDYDFSFWDDADVYLRDRWGQLEKRIIPQLKDYGITEYLNSSDVSDTIVSEDSVFEMKLPHNAQFLPILEISAPAGLKIKICSDNYEVGETKDKSVMAVYYTKEGHQGFEAFGWMNGERAYYHIPAGITVHGLSYRETGYNTEFVGRFECDDAFYNKLWEKCLRTLYVTMRDTFMDCPDRERTQWWGDVNIEMQMSLYCLNESALLLYKKGVDSLVGWWEHTGKMLTVVPSGTDQFELPMQNLAGIWGFYYYYEYTGDVSIPATAYDMSKDYLKAFEMGEDGLVLHRTGSWDWADWGANADIKVMDNCWYYMALDSGMKMAELLGHTEDIAFYTNRMESIKKNFDKYFLKDGSYYHNTDNGVPDDRANALAVLSGLAKPENYKGMLYILQTVENSSPYMEKYVLDALCEMGYIDEAMLRIKRRYKQMVEEDYSTLWEYWNKNGTLNHAWSGGPLITMAKYIAGIRPTDVGFKDYIVRPHLGKLKYVKCCVKTVNGEITVDEKRKMT
;
A
#
# COMPACT_ATOMS: atom_id res chain seq x y z
N MET A 1 18.02 10.59 -20.19
CA MET A 1 18.87 11.81 -20.12
C MET A 1 18.89 12.25 -18.66
N SER A 2 19.76 11.62 -17.87
CA SER A 2 20.01 12.02 -16.48
C SER A 2 20.98 13.19 -16.46
N MET A 3 21.02 13.89 -15.33
CA MET A 3 21.81 15.09 -15.06
C MET A 3 21.16 16.38 -15.54
N ILE A 4 20.41 17.03 -14.66
CA ILE A 4 20.60 18.41 -14.18
C ILE A 4 19.59 18.60 -13.03
N GLU A 5 19.94 18.14 -11.82
CA GLU A 5 19.50 18.73 -10.55
C GLU A 5 20.35 18.28 -9.33
N ASN A 6 21.55 17.73 -9.54
CA ASN A 6 22.52 17.39 -8.47
C ASN A 6 23.21 18.63 -7.84
N GLY A 7 22.47 19.73 -7.65
CA GLY A 7 23.02 21.06 -7.35
C GLY A 7 22.88 21.54 -5.91
N LYS A 8 22.27 20.76 -5.00
CA LYS A 8 22.33 21.01 -3.55
C LYS A 8 22.81 19.74 -2.89
N HIS A 9 24.07 19.71 -2.48
CA HIS A 9 24.55 18.67 -1.57
C HIS A 9 23.60 18.64 -0.36
N GLU A 10 22.94 17.51 -0.15
CA GLU A 10 22.08 17.29 1.01
C GLU A 10 22.94 17.48 2.27
N ILE A 11 22.57 18.42 3.13
CA ILE A 11 23.29 18.66 4.39
C ILE A 11 23.29 17.41 5.28
N LEU A 12 22.32 16.50 5.07
CA LEU A 12 22.26 15.19 5.72
C LEU A 12 23.48 14.31 5.45
N GLU A 13 24.17 14.48 4.31
CA GLU A 13 25.42 13.76 4.02
C GLU A 13 26.58 14.18 4.95
N GLN A 14 26.46 15.33 5.63
CA GLN A 14 27.42 15.79 6.65
C GLN A 14 27.12 15.23 8.04
N ALA A 15 25.93 14.65 8.24
CA ALA A 15 25.48 14.17 9.53
C ALA A 15 26.01 12.77 9.82
N ASP A 16 26.31 12.51 11.09
CA ASP A 16 26.69 11.18 11.56
C ASP A 16 25.44 10.32 11.79
N LEU A 17 25.57 9.02 11.52
CA LEU A 17 24.59 8.04 11.99
C LEU A 17 24.76 7.86 13.50
N ILE A 18 23.76 8.29 14.29
CA ILE A 18 23.82 8.21 15.74
C ILE A 18 22.86 7.16 16.30
N TRP A 19 23.28 6.45 17.35
CA TRP A 19 22.46 5.49 18.09
C TRP A 19 22.93 5.35 19.56
N LEU A 20 22.53 4.29 20.26
CA LEU A 20 23.01 3.94 21.60
C LEU A 20 23.72 2.57 21.59
N GLU A 21 24.93 2.51 22.15
CA GLU A 21 25.76 1.30 22.12
C GLU A 21 25.05 0.10 22.76
N GLY A 22 25.10 -1.04 22.05
CA GLY A 22 24.49 -2.29 22.51
C GLY A 22 22.98 -2.42 22.27
N GLU A 23 22.28 -1.34 21.95
CA GLU A 23 20.81 -1.33 21.84
C GLU A 23 20.30 -1.63 20.41
N ASN A 24 20.73 -2.75 19.84
CA ASN A 24 20.41 -3.15 18.46
C ASN A 24 19.47 -4.36 18.38
N GLU A 25 18.77 -4.66 19.46
CA GLU A 25 17.78 -5.72 19.49
C GLU A 25 16.51 -5.31 18.73
N GLU A 26 15.75 -6.30 18.25
CA GLU A 26 14.42 -6.06 17.66
C GLU A 26 13.53 -5.31 18.67
N ASN A 27 12.63 -4.47 18.14
CA ASN A 27 11.68 -3.68 18.93
C ASN A 27 12.34 -2.72 19.94
N THR A 28 13.41 -2.03 19.54
CA THR A 28 14.11 -1.07 20.42
C THR A 28 13.59 0.34 20.19
N TRP A 29 13.34 1.07 21.28
CA TRP A 29 12.86 2.45 21.27
C TRP A 29 13.87 3.37 21.94
N ILE A 30 14.41 4.35 21.22
CA ILE A 30 15.40 5.30 21.73
C ILE A 30 14.86 6.72 21.64
N CYS A 31 14.98 7.45 22.74
CA CYS A 31 14.73 8.89 22.81
C CYS A 31 16.01 9.65 22.50
N PHE A 32 15.94 10.63 21.62
CA PHE A 32 17.00 11.58 21.32
C PHE A 32 16.61 13.00 21.72
N ARG A 33 17.54 13.77 22.27
CA ARG A 33 17.35 15.16 22.69
C ARG A 33 18.48 16.04 22.15
N LYS A 34 18.10 17.22 21.68
CA LYS A 34 19.04 18.25 21.23
C LYS A 34 18.45 19.64 21.41
N ASP A 35 19.22 20.53 22.02
CA ASP A 35 18.90 21.96 22.07
C ASP A 35 19.69 22.71 21.00
N PHE A 36 19.07 23.73 20.42
CA PHE A 36 19.69 24.59 19.41
C PHE A 36 19.13 26.02 19.47
N THR A 37 19.81 26.97 18.83
CA THR A 37 19.36 28.37 18.79
C THR A 37 18.78 28.73 17.43
N TRP A 38 17.66 29.45 17.43
CA TRP A 38 16.98 29.95 16.22
C TRP A 38 16.82 31.48 16.24
N LYS A 39 16.81 32.07 15.04
CA LYS A 39 16.50 33.49 14.81
C LYS A 39 15.59 33.62 13.58
N SER A 40 14.38 34.11 13.79
CA SER A 40 13.32 34.27 12.79
C SER A 40 13.67 35.23 11.63
N ASN A 41 14.51 36.24 11.88
CA ASN A 41 14.89 37.25 10.88
C ASN A 41 15.98 36.81 9.88
N SER A 42 16.27 35.52 9.78
CA SER A 42 17.33 34.99 8.91
C SER A 42 16.91 34.80 7.45
N GLY A 43 15.61 34.74 7.16
CA GLY A 43 15.10 34.46 5.81
C GLY A 43 15.28 33.01 5.34
N ILE A 44 15.80 32.12 6.20
CA ILE A 44 15.99 30.69 5.93
C ILE A 44 14.77 29.92 6.44
N ARG A 45 14.36 28.87 5.71
CA ARG A 45 13.35 27.91 6.20
C ARG A 45 14.05 26.81 6.99
N ALA A 46 13.54 26.52 8.18
CA ALA A 46 14.03 25.42 9.00
C ALA A 46 13.52 24.08 8.47
N ILE A 47 14.16 23.55 7.43
CA ILE A 47 13.83 22.24 6.85
C ILE A 47 14.73 21.17 7.49
N ALA A 48 14.13 20.32 8.31
CA ALA A 48 14.81 19.17 8.89
C ALA A 48 14.81 17.99 7.91
N GLN A 49 15.98 17.44 7.63
CA GLN A 49 16.21 16.20 6.91
C GLN A 49 16.42 15.09 7.94
N ILE A 50 15.59 14.04 7.91
CA ILE A 50 15.56 13.01 8.96
C ILE A 50 15.53 11.62 8.33
N ALA A 51 16.55 10.80 8.59
CA ALA A 51 16.57 9.38 8.21
C ALA A 51 16.62 8.51 9.47
N VAL A 52 15.82 7.44 9.51
CA VAL A 52 15.80 6.48 10.61
C VAL A 52 15.68 5.06 10.08
N ASP A 53 16.17 4.10 10.87
CA ASP A 53 15.70 2.73 10.81
C ASP A 53 14.98 2.44 12.16
N SER A 54 13.65 2.36 12.24
CA SER A 54 12.67 2.23 11.14
C SER A 54 11.60 3.32 11.11
N LYS A 55 11.17 3.83 12.27
CA LYS A 55 10.09 4.82 12.41
C LYS A 55 10.45 5.87 13.46
N TYR A 56 9.89 7.08 13.36
CA TYR A 56 10.10 8.13 14.36
C TYR A 56 8.88 8.99 14.69
N TRP A 57 8.92 9.63 15.86
CA TRP A 57 8.02 10.69 16.27
C TRP A 57 8.84 11.92 16.65
N LEU A 58 8.53 13.06 16.04
CA LEU A 58 9.27 14.30 16.19
C LEU A 58 8.48 15.29 17.05
N TYR A 59 9.15 15.84 18.05
CA TYR A 59 8.64 16.89 18.92
C TYR A 59 9.57 18.11 18.86
N VAL A 60 8.96 19.30 18.79
CA VAL A 60 9.64 20.59 18.85
C VAL A 60 8.96 21.42 19.93
N ASN A 61 9.73 21.86 20.92
CA ASN A 61 9.24 22.66 22.04
C ASN A 61 8.00 22.04 22.74
N GLY A 62 8.03 20.73 22.98
CA GLY A 62 6.93 19.98 23.60
C GLY A 62 5.75 19.65 22.68
N THR A 63 5.72 20.14 21.44
CA THR A 63 4.65 19.89 20.47
C THR A 63 5.06 18.80 19.49
N MET A 64 4.21 17.78 19.30
CA MET A 64 4.44 16.76 18.27
C MET A 64 4.22 17.38 16.88
N VAL A 65 5.25 17.32 16.04
CA VAL A 65 5.25 17.86 14.67
C VAL A 65 5.07 16.75 13.64
N VAL A 66 5.67 15.58 13.87
CA VAL A 66 5.49 14.39 13.03
C VAL A 66 5.04 13.23 13.89
N ARG A 67 3.90 12.66 13.51
CA ARG A 67 3.37 11.42 14.06
C ARG A 67 3.65 10.30 13.07
N GLU A 68 4.57 9.40 13.43
CA GLU A 68 5.04 8.30 12.57
C GLU A 68 5.66 8.76 11.25
N GLY A 69 6.88 9.26 11.33
CA GLY A 69 7.77 9.47 10.19
C GLY A 69 8.65 8.25 9.91
N GLY A 70 9.42 8.32 8.82
CA GLY A 70 10.21 7.20 8.33
C GLY A 70 9.37 6.20 7.53
N LEU A 71 9.95 5.67 6.46
CA LEU A 71 9.33 4.66 5.60
C LEU A 71 9.95 3.30 5.88
N LYS A 72 9.20 2.21 5.67
CA LYS A 72 9.81 0.88 5.60
C LYS A 72 10.94 0.88 4.55
N ARG A 73 12.16 0.59 5.01
CA ARG A 73 13.44 0.64 4.25
C ARG A 73 13.41 -0.24 3.01
N GLY A 74 13.91 0.13 1.83
CA GLY A 74 14.41 1.41 1.29
C GLY A 74 14.20 1.37 -0.24
N PRO A 75 14.58 2.43 -0.99
CA PRO A 75 14.42 2.48 -2.45
C PRO A 75 15.18 1.37 -3.18
N SER A 76 16.21 0.81 -2.54
CA SER A 76 16.94 -0.37 -2.94
C SER A 76 17.31 -1.19 -1.69
N PRO A 77 17.91 -2.40 -1.82
CA PRO A 77 18.36 -3.19 -0.67
C PRO A 77 19.39 -2.47 0.23
N GLU A 78 20.13 -1.52 -0.34
CA GLU A 78 21.19 -0.78 0.35
C GLU A 78 20.81 0.68 0.63
N GLY A 79 19.79 1.24 -0.03
CA GLY A 79 19.38 2.63 0.14
C GLY A 79 18.48 2.87 1.36
N THR A 80 18.38 4.12 1.77
CA THR A 80 17.56 4.57 2.91
C THR A 80 16.77 5.83 2.55
N TYR A 81 15.48 5.84 2.86
CA TYR A 81 14.67 7.05 2.69
C TYR A 81 14.95 8.06 3.81
N PHE A 82 14.95 9.35 3.47
CA PHE A 82 14.89 10.43 4.45
C PHE A 82 13.68 11.34 4.22
N ASP A 83 13.13 11.86 5.30
CA ASP A 83 12.03 12.82 5.31
C ASP A 83 12.54 14.26 5.27
N GLU A 84 11.81 15.16 4.62
CA GLU A 84 11.96 16.60 4.80
C GLU A 84 10.75 17.17 5.54
N VAL A 85 10.99 17.86 6.65
CA VAL A 85 9.96 18.42 7.53
C VAL A 85 10.23 19.89 7.76
N ASN A 86 9.27 20.75 7.43
CA ASN A 86 9.38 22.19 7.70
C ASN A 86 9.03 22.48 9.16
N LEU A 87 10.03 22.85 9.96
CA LEU A 87 9.88 23.16 11.39
C LEU A 87 9.64 24.65 11.65
N SER A 88 9.69 25.52 10.64
CA SER A 88 9.75 26.98 10.81
C SER A 88 8.62 27.54 11.69
N GLU A 89 7.41 26.99 11.61
CA GLU A 89 6.24 27.44 12.39
C GLU A 89 6.22 26.93 13.84
N HIS A 90 7.13 26.03 14.18
CA HIS A 90 7.26 25.43 15.52
C HIS A 90 8.43 26.02 16.32
N LEU A 91 9.22 26.92 15.72
CA LEU A 91 10.40 27.53 16.34
C LEU A 91 10.09 28.89 16.97
N VAL A 92 10.78 29.18 18.06
CA VAL A 92 10.78 30.49 18.73
C VAL A 92 12.16 31.13 18.65
N ASP A 93 12.25 32.46 18.74
CA ASP A 93 13.55 33.14 18.83
C ASP A 93 14.29 32.73 20.12
N GLY A 94 15.56 32.35 19.99
CA GLY A 94 16.37 31.86 21.11
C GLY A 94 16.47 30.33 21.12
N ILE A 95 16.50 29.73 22.31
CA ILE A 95 16.70 28.29 22.50
C ILE A 95 15.42 27.54 22.12
N ASN A 96 15.59 26.48 21.35
CA ASN A 96 14.55 25.52 20.97
C ASN A 96 14.97 24.12 21.36
N HIS A 97 13.99 23.28 21.67
CA HIS A 97 14.17 21.93 22.16
C HIS A 97 13.65 20.92 21.14
N LEU A 98 14.52 20.03 20.70
CA LEU A 98 14.21 18.94 19.78
C LEU A 98 14.17 17.63 20.56
N ALA A 99 13.11 16.85 20.33
CA ALA A 99 12.97 15.50 20.87
C ALA A 99 12.53 14.54 19.75
N ILE A 100 13.22 13.41 19.60
CA ILE A 100 12.90 12.40 18.59
C ILE A 100 12.82 11.03 19.26
N LEU A 101 11.67 10.37 19.17
CA LEU A 101 11.52 8.97 19.54
C LEU A 101 11.75 8.14 18.28
N VAL A 102 12.72 7.23 18.29
CA VAL A 102 12.98 6.33 17.17
C VAL A 102 12.64 4.90 17.58
N TRP A 103 11.83 4.24 16.77
CA TRP A 103 11.53 2.81 16.87
C TRP A 103 12.30 2.05 15.82
N TYR A 104 13.27 1.27 16.28
CA TYR A 104 13.97 0.27 15.47
C TYR A 104 13.20 -1.04 15.54
N ILE A 105 12.52 -1.40 14.44
CA ILE A 105 11.78 -2.66 14.32
C ILE A 105 12.78 -3.82 14.39
N GLY A 106 13.86 -3.73 13.61
CA GLY A 106 14.99 -4.66 13.62
C GLY A 106 14.77 -6.02 12.97
N LYS A 107 13.51 -6.42 12.76
CA LYS A 107 13.12 -7.66 12.09
C LYS A 107 12.84 -7.42 10.60
N SER A 108 13.37 -8.27 9.73
CA SER A 108 12.99 -8.30 8.31
C SER A 108 11.66 -9.03 8.07
N GLY A 109 10.93 -8.63 7.03
CA GLY A 109 9.70 -9.28 6.58
C GLY A 109 9.48 -9.08 5.08
N PHE A 110 8.29 -9.42 4.59
CA PHE A 110 7.94 -9.35 3.16
C PHE A 110 7.87 -7.91 2.64
N SER A 111 7.77 -6.92 3.54
CA SER A 111 7.65 -5.50 3.22
C SER A 111 8.75 -4.62 3.82
N HIS A 112 9.80 -5.21 4.41
CA HIS A 112 10.87 -4.45 5.08
C HIS A 112 12.16 -5.25 5.17
N LEU A 113 13.28 -4.63 4.77
CA LEU A 113 14.64 -5.13 4.96
C LEU A 113 15.34 -4.31 6.05
N SER A 114 15.51 -4.91 7.22
CA SER A 114 16.25 -4.30 8.34
C SER A 114 17.69 -4.02 7.93
N SER A 115 18.24 -2.84 8.30
CA SER A 115 19.67 -2.56 8.16
C SER A 115 20.52 -3.36 9.16
N GLY A 116 19.90 -4.02 10.15
CA GLY A 116 20.58 -4.75 11.21
C GLY A 116 21.12 -3.86 12.33
N ARG A 117 20.83 -2.55 12.30
CA ARG A 117 21.19 -1.59 13.34
C ARG A 117 20.20 -0.41 13.37
N GLY A 118 19.72 -0.04 14.55
CA GLY A 118 18.91 1.16 14.72
C GLY A 118 19.75 2.41 14.50
N GLY A 119 19.12 3.51 14.09
CA GLY A 119 19.87 4.75 13.90
C GLY A 119 18.99 5.95 13.62
N LEU A 120 19.60 7.11 13.80
CA LEU A 120 19.06 8.42 13.46
C LEU A 120 20.14 9.20 12.70
N MET A 121 19.76 9.78 11.57
CA MET A 121 20.48 10.89 10.97
C MET A 121 19.56 12.10 10.92
N PHE A 122 20.09 13.25 11.30
CA PHE A 122 19.36 14.52 11.31
C PHE A 122 20.25 15.61 10.73
N ALA A 123 19.68 16.47 9.87
CA ALA A 123 20.34 17.70 9.48
C ALA A 123 19.32 18.83 9.26
N MET A 124 19.69 20.05 9.65
CA MET A 124 18.90 21.26 9.39
C MET A 124 19.83 22.46 9.26
N GLU A 125 19.64 23.26 8.20
CA GLU A 125 20.36 24.51 8.03
C GLU A 125 19.82 25.55 9.02
N LEU A 126 20.71 26.12 9.84
CA LEU A 126 20.43 27.26 10.71
C LEU A 126 21.19 28.49 10.21
N PRO A 127 20.82 29.70 10.64
CA PRO A 127 21.42 30.94 10.12
C PRO A 127 22.93 31.06 10.31
N ASP A 128 23.42 30.48 11.41
CA ASP A 128 24.80 30.63 11.84
C ASP A 128 25.63 29.33 11.68
N TYR A 129 24.99 28.16 11.51
CA TYR A 129 25.63 26.83 11.41
C TYR A 129 24.66 25.75 10.90
N ASN A 130 25.16 24.56 10.56
CA ASN A 130 24.31 23.39 10.30
C ASN A 130 24.09 22.60 11.59
N LEU A 131 22.83 22.39 11.98
CA LEU A 131 22.50 21.45 13.04
C LEU A 131 22.49 20.03 12.45
N ILE A 132 23.49 19.23 12.79
CA ILE A 132 23.62 17.84 12.35
C ILE A 132 23.54 16.87 13.52
N SER A 133 23.17 15.61 13.27
CA SER A 133 23.38 14.52 14.21
C SER A 133 24.88 14.23 14.33
N ASP A 134 25.35 14.16 15.57
CA ASP A 134 26.73 13.89 15.97
C ASP A 134 26.73 13.39 17.43
N SER A 135 27.90 13.12 18.00
CA SER A 135 28.03 12.62 19.39
C SER A 135 27.57 13.61 20.46
N SER A 136 27.26 14.87 20.13
CA SER A 136 26.77 15.85 21.10
C SER A 136 25.25 15.79 21.29
N TRP A 137 24.56 14.89 20.60
CA TRP A 137 23.17 14.56 20.88
C TRP A 137 23.06 13.69 22.13
N LYS A 138 21.98 13.86 22.88
CA LYS A 138 21.69 13.04 24.06
C LYS A 138 20.75 11.92 23.68
N ALA A 139 21.05 10.70 24.12
CA ALA A 139 20.27 9.51 23.80
C ALA A 139 19.92 8.72 25.07
N ARG A 140 18.74 8.07 25.06
CA ARG A 140 18.33 7.17 26.14
C ARG A 140 17.33 6.14 25.64
N LYS A 141 17.53 4.87 26.00
CA LYS A 141 16.52 3.82 25.76
C LYS A 141 15.23 4.12 26.51
N HIS A 142 14.10 4.07 25.81
CA HIS A 142 12.79 4.19 26.41
C HIS A 142 12.35 2.86 27.04
N GLN A 143 12.73 2.69 28.31
CA GLN A 143 12.60 1.45 29.09
C GLN A 143 11.18 0.88 29.17
N ALA A 144 10.13 1.71 29.06
CA ALA A 144 8.74 1.23 29.05
C ALA A 144 8.39 0.32 27.87
N PHE A 145 9.08 0.43 26.73
CA PHE A 145 8.85 -0.51 25.63
C PHE A 145 9.59 -1.81 25.94
N VAL A 146 8.90 -2.71 26.61
CA VAL A 146 9.47 -3.95 27.15
C VAL A 146 9.46 -5.07 26.10
N ARG A 147 10.20 -6.13 26.40
CA ARG A 147 10.26 -7.31 25.52
C ARG A 147 8.91 -8.05 25.50
N PRO A 148 8.61 -8.79 24.40
CA PRO A 148 7.43 -9.62 24.32
C PRO A 148 7.33 -10.64 25.45
N ASP A 149 6.12 -10.82 25.97
CA ASP A 149 5.78 -11.92 26.86
C ASP A 149 5.83 -13.25 26.08
N PRO A 150 6.71 -14.21 26.45
CA PRO A 150 6.83 -15.48 25.73
C PRO A 150 5.55 -16.33 25.73
N ALA A 151 4.59 -16.04 26.60
CA ALA A 151 3.29 -16.71 26.62
C ALA A 151 2.34 -16.24 25.50
N ASP A 152 2.57 -15.05 24.95
CA ASP A 152 1.77 -14.53 23.84
C ASP A 152 2.31 -15.06 22.50
N PRO A 153 1.42 -15.38 21.55
CA PRO A 153 1.86 -15.87 20.24
C PRO A 153 2.59 -14.76 19.47
N PRO A 154 3.68 -15.09 18.76
CA PRO A 154 4.39 -14.13 17.94
C PRO A 154 3.52 -13.70 16.76
N VAL A 155 3.81 -12.50 16.26
CA VAL A 155 3.32 -12.06 14.95
C VAL A 155 3.81 -13.02 13.87
N ASN A 156 3.00 -13.25 12.84
CA ASN A 156 3.37 -14.13 11.73
C ASN A 156 4.68 -13.68 11.05
N PHE A 157 5.34 -14.61 10.36
CA PHE A 157 6.69 -14.41 9.84
C PHE A 157 6.79 -13.37 8.71
N ARG A 158 5.68 -13.05 8.03
CA ARG A 158 5.68 -12.11 6.89
C ARG A 158 5.78 -10.65 7.34
N LEU A 159 5.21 -10.32 8.50
CA LEU A 159 5.26 -8.97 9.07
C LEU A 159 6.61 -8.71 9.72
N ALA A 160 7.16 -7.52 9.47
CA ALA A 160 8.32 -7.02 10.17
C ALA A 160 7.95 -6.47 11.56
N GLU A 161 6.77 -5.87 11.68
CA GLU A 161 6.32 -5.24 12.91
C GLU A 161 6.08 -6.27 14.04
N PRO A 162 6.65 -6.07 15.23
CA PRO A 162 6.35 -6.88 16.40
C PRO A 162 5.06 -6.42 17.09
N ASN A 163 4.58 -7.24 18.02
CA ASN A 163 3.61 -6.80 19.00
C ASN A 163 4.20 -5.69 19.88
N LEU A 164 3.39 -4.71 20.24
CA LEU A 164 3.79 -3.62 21.13
C LEU A 164 3.59 -4.03 22.59
N TYR A 165 4.61 -3.90 23.43
CA TYR A 165 4.50 -4.09 24.88
C TYR A 165 4.97 -2.83 25.58
N PHE A 166 4.15 -2.30 26.49
CA PHE A 166 4.44 -1.06 27.20
C PHE A 166 4.19 -1.21 28.71
N ASP A 167 5.20 -0.98 29.53
CA ASP A 167 5.09 -0.94 31.00
C ASP A 167 5.08 0.51 31.51
N ALA A 168 3.93 0.95 32.00
CA ALA A 168 3.72 2.31 32.46
C ALA A 168 4.57 2.70 33.68
N SER A 169 5.02 1.72 34.48
CA SER A 169 5.88 1.98 35.63
C SER A 169 7.30 2.38 35.22
N MET A 170 7.71 2.05 33.99
CA MET A 170 9.02 2.33 33.41
C MET A 170 8.99 3.51 32.41
N ASN A 171 7.86 4.23 32.33
CA ASN A 171 7.69 5.35 31.41
C ASN A 171 8.60 6.53 31.78
N ILE A 172 9.21 7.14 30.76
CA ILE A 172 9.97 8.39 30.92
C ILE A 172 8.98 9.53 30.68
N GLU A 173 8.23 9.91 31.71
CA GLU A 173 7.20 10.94 31.56
C GLU A 173 7.76 12.27 31.09
N ASN A 174 7.03 12.93 30.18
CA ASN A 174 7.31 14.29 29.72
C ASN A 174 8.73 14.54 29.17
N TRP A 175 9.45 13.49 28.77
CA TRP A 175 10.83 13.58 28.29
C TRP A 175 11.00 14.48 27.06
N PHE A 176 9.91 14.75 26.33
CA PHE A 176 9.86 15.61 25.15
C PHE A 176 9.51 17.08 25.46
N GLN A 177 9.17 17.41 26.71
CA GLN A 177 8.86 18.78 27.12
C GLN A 177 10.11 19.67 27.17
N SER A 178 9.90 20.98 27.01
CA SER A 178 10.97 21.97 26.98
C SER A 178 11.71 22.12 28.31
N ASP A 179 11.02 21.91 29.43
CA ASP A 179 11.55 22.05 30.80
C ASP A 179 12.17 20.76 31.36
N TYR A 180 12.16 19.67 30.59
CA TYR A 180 12.74 18.40 31.00
C TYR A 180 14.28 18.47 31.02
N ASP A 181 14.89 18.18 32.17
CA ASP A 181 16.35 18.05 32.29
C ASP A 181 16.82 16.73 31.70
N PHE A 182 17.63 16.78 30.65
CA PHE A 182 18.23 15.61 29.99
C PHE A 182 19.77 15.63 30.09
N SER A 183 20.34 16.49 30.94
CA SER A 183 21.80 16.64 31.10
C SER A 183 22.48 15.36 31.60
N PHE A 184 21.74 14.51 32.32
CA PHE A 184 22.20 13.23 32.85
C PHE A 184 22.08 12.07 31.85
N TRP A 185 21.61 12.30 30.63
CA TRP A 185 21.56 11.27 29.58
C TRP A 185 22.94 11.05 28.99
N ASP A 186 23.14 9.85 28.47
CA ASP A 186 24.34 9.49 27.73
C ASP A 186 24.42 10.29 26.43
N ASP A 187 25.65 10.56 26.00
CA ASP A 187 25.91 11.07 24.65
C ASP A 187 25.61 9.96 23.63
N ALA A 188 25.16 10.33 22.43
CA ALA A 188 24.87 9.38 21.37
C ALA A 188 26.17 8.83 20.74
N ASP A 189 26.15 7.55 20.40
CA ASP A 189 27.26 6.88 19.73
C ASP A 189 27.21 7.08 18.22
N VAL A 190 28.36 7.38 17.62
CA VAL A 190 28.50 7.59 16.17
C VAL A 190 28.91 6.30 15.47
N TYR A 191 28.25 5.99 14.36
CA TYR A 191 28.47 4.79 13.57
C TYR A 191 28.70 5.07 12.09
N LEU A 192 29.32 4.09 11.42
CA LEU A 192 29.45 4.11 9.97
C LEU A 192 28.09 3.86 9.32
N ARG A 193 27.86 4.49 8.16
CA ARG A 193 26.65 4.34 7.34
C ARG A 193 26.69 3.13 6.39
N ASP A 194 27.56 2.16 6.65
CA ASP A 194 27.86 1.04 5.74
C ASP A 194 26.62 0.27 5.29
N ARG A 195 25.59 0.15 6.15
CA ARG A 195 24.33 -0.54 5.83
C ARG A 195 23.17 0.38 5.47
N TRP A 196 23.36 1.68 5.54
CA TRP A 196 22.34 2.68 5.22
C TRP A 196 22.45 3.21 3.80
N GLY A 197 23.62 3.01 3.17
CA GLY A 197 23.89 3.28 1.76
C GLY A 197 23.49 4.68 1.32
N GLN A 198 22.97 4.78 0.10
CA GLN A 198 22.54 6.04 -0.49
C GLN A 198 21.26 6.53 0.20
N LEU A 199 21.26 7.81 0.58
CA LEU A 199 20.08 8.48 1.08
C LEU A 199 19.24 8.94 -0.11
N GLU A 200 17.94 8.69 -0.03
CA GLU A 200 16.99 9.15 -1.03
C GLU A 200 15.83 9.87 -0.37
N LYS A 201 15.46 11.01 -0.93
CA LYS A 201 14.37 11.80 -0.41
C LYS A 201 13.04 11.05 -0.56
N ARG A 202 12.25 11.01 0.52
CA ARG A 202 10.85 10.59 0.48
C ARG A 202 10.07 11.44 -0.53
N ILE A 203 9.44 10.78 -1.51
CA ILE A 203 8.61 11.43 -2.54
C ILE A 203 7.11 11.40 -2.25
N ILE A 204 6.67 10.65 -1.23
CA ILE A 204 5.26 10.57 -0.81
C ILE A 204 4.98 11.52 0.38
N PRO A 205 3.76 12.06 0.53
CA PRO A 205 3.42 12.92 1.67
C PRO A 205 3.58 12.17 2.99
N GLN A 206 3.79 12.91 4.10
CA GLN A 206 3.67 12.37 5.45
C GLN A 206 2.29 11.75 5.68
N LEU A 207 2.20 10.78 6.61
CA LEU A 207 0.94 10.10 6.91
C LEU A 207 -0.12 11.10 7.39
N LYS A 208 -1.37 10.82 7.01
CA LYS A 208 -2.53 11.62 7.44
C LYS A 208 -2.96 11.17 8.83
N ASP A 209 -3.04 12.12 9.75
CA ASP A 209 -3.59 11.97 11.09
C ASP A 209 -5.01 12.56 11.11
N TYR A 210 -6.01 11.74 11.39
CA TYR A 210 -7.43 12.16 11.43
C TYR A 210 -7.83 12.76 12.80
N GLY A 211 -6.92 12.80 13.76
CA GLY A 211 -7.24 13.18 15.13
C GLY A 211 -7.73 12.02 15.98
N ILE A 212 -7.86 12.28 17.28
CA ILE A 212 -8.51 11.34 18.21
C ILE A 212 -10.01 11.44 17.98
N THR A 213 -10.66 10.29 17.88
CA THR A 213 -12.11 10.17 17.84
C THR A 213 -12.58 9.04 18.73
N GLU A 214 -13.84 9.12 19.13
CA GLU A 214 -14.49 8.07 19.91
C GLU A 214 -14.98 6.93 19.02
N TYR A 215 -15.03 5.73 19.59
CA TYR A 215 -15.73 4.59 19.00
C TYR A 215 -17.24 4.85 18.95
N LEU A 216 -17.96 4.19 18.04
CA LEU A 216 -19.41 4.36 17.89
C LEU A 216 -20.20 4.01 19.16
N ASN A 217 -19.62 3.17 20.01
CA ASN A 217 -20.19 2.72 21.28
C ASN A 217 -19.33 3.13 22.50
N SER A 218 -18.59 4.25 22.40
CA SER A 218 -17.80 4.80 23.52
C SER A 218 -18.62 5.06 24.79
N SER A 219 -19.89 5.45 24.63
CA SER A 219 -20.80 5.72 25.75
C SER A 219 -21.05 4.51 26.65
N ASP A 220 -20.85 3.30 26.14
CA ASP A 220 -21.16 2.06 26.85
C ASP A 220 -20.09 1.70 27.90
N VAL A 221 -18.93 2.37 27.87
CA VAL A 221 -17.74 2.02 28.68
C VAL A 221 -17.23 3.16 29.57
N SER A 222 -17.84 4.34 29.51
CA SER A 222 -17.42 5.52 30.29
C SER A 222 -17.58 5.31 31.79
N ASP A 223 -16.52 5.62 32.55
CA ASP A 223 -16.44 5.48 34.01
C ASP A 223 -16.90 4.11 34.56
N THR A 224 -16.55 3.04 33.84
CA THR A 224 -16.94 1.68 34.18
C THR A 224 -15.89 1.00 35.05
N ILE A 225 -16.30 0.52 36.22
CA ILE A 225 -15.45 -0.33 37.08
C ILE A 225 -15.56 -1.78 36.61
N VAL A 226 -14.44 -2.37 36.21
CA VAL A 226 -14.36 -3.75 35.75
C VAL A 226 -14.34 -4.69 36.97
N SER A 227 -15.44 -5.41 37.20
CA SER A 227 -15.58 -6.31 38.36
C SER A 227 -15.02 -7.71 38.13
N GLU A 228 -14.90 -8.14 36.87
CA GLU A 228 -14.34 -9.42 36.44
C GLU A 228 -13.62 -9.23 35.10
N ASP A 229 -12.66 -10.09 34.78
CA ASP A 229 -11.90 -10.03 33.53
C ASP A 229 -12.86 -10.00 32.33
N SER A 230 -12.79 -8.93 31.54
CA SER A 230 -13.79 -8.59 30.52
C SER A 230 -13.13 -8.25 29.18
N VAL A 231 -13.89 -8.44 28.10
CA VAL A 231 -13.50 -8.00 26.75
C VAL A 231 -14.47 -6.92 26.30
N PHE A 232 -13.96 -5.72 26.09
CA PHE A 232 -14.71 -4.61 25.52
C PHE A 232 -14.55 -4.62 24.00
N GLU A 233 -15.63 -4.88 23.27
CA GLU A 233 -15.69 -4.72 21.82
C GLU A 233 -16.08 -3.28 21.48
N MET A 234 -15.15 -2.55 20.87
CA MET A 234 -15.33 -1.16 20.46
C MET A 234 -15.44 -1.07 18.94
N LYS A 235 -16.48 -0.41 18.43
CA LYS A 235 -16.84 -0.39 17.00
C LYS A 235 -16.33 0.87 16.31
N LEU A 236 -15.62 0.67 15.20
CA LEU A 236 -15.26 1.72 14.26
C LEU A 236 -16.37 1.88 13.21
N PRO A 237 -16.51 3.06 12.57
CA PRO A 237 -17.50 3.29 11.51
C PRO A 237 -17.24 2.49 10.23
N HIS A 238 -16.02 1.97 10.07
CA HIS A 238 -15.56 1.17 8.95
C HIS A 238 -14.20 0.57 9.31
N ASN A 239 -13.66 -0.27 8.43
CA ASN A 239 -12.33 -0.79 8.54
C ASN A 239 -11.32 0.35 8.41
N ALA A 240 -10.50 0.55 9.43
CA ALA A 240 -9.50 1.62 9.48
C ALA A 240 -8.14 1.07 9.88
N GLN A 241 -7.08 1.79 9.52
CA GLN A 241 -5.77 1.67 10.15
C GLN A 241 -5.76 2.63 11.35
N PHE A 242 -5.61 2.12 12.58
CA PHE A 242 -5.80 2.93 13.78
C PHE A 242 -4.82 2.62 14.92
N LEU A 243 -4.66 3.61 15.79
CA LEU A 243 -3.96 3.54 17.07
C LEU A 243 -5.01 3.53 18.20
N PRO A 244 -5.14 2.44 18.98
CA PRO A 244 -6.04 2.42 20.13
C PRO A 244 -5.52 3.31 21.26
N ILE A 245 -6.47 3.93 21.98
CA ILE A 245 -6.20 4.83 23.08
C ILE A 245 -7.05 4.42 24.28
N LEU A 246 -6.43 4.34 25.45
CA LEU A 246 -7.11 4.09 26.72
C LEU A 246 -6.84 5.21 27.73
N GLU A 247 -7.83 5.47 28.56
CA GLU A 247 -7.78 6.31 29.76
C GLU A 247 -8.42 5.54 30.91
N ILE A 248 -7.64 5.25 31.95
CA ILE A 248 -8.02 4.33 33.03
C ILE A 248 -7.48 4.79 34.39
N SER A 249 -8.06 4.26 35.46
CA SER A 249 -7.43 4.19 36.78
C SER A 249 -7.25 2.73 37.18
N ALA A 250 -6.06 2.34 37.62
CA ALA A 250 -5.75 0.96 37.92
C ALA A 250 -4.72 0.81 39.05
N PRO A 251 -4.70 -0.33 39.75
CA PRO A 251 -3.53 -0.79 40.48
C PRO A 251 -2.33 -1.00 39.53
N ALA A 252 -1.11 -0.95 40.06
CA ALA A 252 0.09 -1.26 39.27
C ALA A 252 0.18 -2.75 38.87
N GLY A 253 0.74 -3.01 37.68
CA GLY A 253 1.15 -4.34 37.21
C GLY A 253 0.08 -5.19 36.50
N LEU A 254 -1.12 -4.65 36.27
CA LEU A 254 -2.17 -5.37 35.53
C LEU A 254 -1.90 -5.35 34.02
N LYS A 255 -2.12 -6.48 33.34
CA LYS A 255 -1.90 -6.66 31.90
C LYS A 255 -3.21 -6.39 31.14
N ILE A 256 -3.22 -5.37 30.28
CA ILE A 256 -4.29 -5.10 29.31
C ILE A 256 -3.79 -5.53 27.93
N LYS A 257 -4.58 -6.32 27.20
CA LYS A 257 -4.31 -6.68 25.81
C LYS A 257 -5.30 -5.99 24.88
N ILE A 258 -4.81 -5.46 23.76
CA ILE A 258 -5.59 -4.74 22.75
C ILE A 258 -5.29 -5.32 21.37
N CYS A 259 -6.33 -5.75 20.66
CA CYS A 259 -6.19 -6.25 19.28
C CYS A 259 -7.45 -5.92 18.46
N SER A 260 -7.39 -6.08 17.14
CA SER A 260 -8.55 -5.86 16.27
C SER A 260 -9.25 -7.17 15.89
N ASP A 261 -10.38 -7.06 15.18
CA ASP A 261 -11.04 -8.19 14.52
C ASP A 261 -10.23 -8.81 13.37
N ASN A 262 -9.17 -8.14 12.89
CA ASN A 262 -8.22 -8.70 11.92
C ASN A 262 -6.91 -9.18 12.58
N TYR A 263 -6.91 -9.43 13.89
CA TYR A 263 -5.73 -9.99 14.57
C TYR A 263 -5.43 -11.44 14.17
N GLU A 264 -6.46 -12.26 13.95
CA GLU A 264 -6.33 -13.63 13.47
C GLU A 264 -6.95 -13.72 12.07
N VAL A 265 -6.11 -13.97 11.05
CA VAL A 265 -6.51 -13.86 9.64
C VAL A 265 -6.58 -15.22 8.96
N GLY A 266 -7.67 -15.45 8.23
CA GLY A 266 -7.86 -16.61 7.35
C GLY A 266 -7.89 -17.97 8.06
N GLU A 267 -7.91 -19.04 7.27
CA GLU A 267 -7.93 -20.42 7.79
C GLU A 267 -6.62 -20.83 8.47
N THR A 268 -5.49 -20.21 8.07
CA THR A 268 -4.18 -20.42 8.68
C THR A 268 -4.06 -19.79 10.06
N LYS A 269 -5.04 -18.96 10.46
CA LYS A 269 -5.06 -18.22 11.74
C LYS A 269 -3.78 -17.41 11.95
N ASP A 270 -3.26 -16.83 10.87
CA ASP A 270 -2.07 -16.01 10.89
C ASP A 270 -2.28 -14.83 11.85
N LYS A 271 -1.31 -14.60 12.75
CA LYS A 271 -1.38 -13.52 13.74
C LYS A 271 -0.85 -12.21 13.15
N SER A 272 -1.68 -11.18 13.18
CA SER A 272 -1.26 -9.79 12.97
C SER A 272 -0.74 -9.17 14.27
N VAL A 273 -0.58 -7.86 14.31
CA VAL A 273 -0.05 -7.14 15.48
C VAL A 273 -1.12 -6.91 16.56
N MET A 274 -0.69 -6.90 17.80
CA MET A 274 -1.46 -6.47 18.97
C MET A 274 -0.64 -5.54 19.86
N ALA A 275 -1.30 -4.87 20.80
CA ALA A 275 -0.65 -4.08 21.84
C ALA A 275 -0.96 -4.66 23.23
N VAL A 276 0.02 -4.57 24.13
CA VAL A 276 -0.07 -4.94 25.54
C VAL A 276 0.39 -3.76 26.37
N TYR A 277 -0.40 -3.43 27.39
CA TYR A 277 -0.13 -2.34 28.32
C TYR A 277 -0.14 -2.88 29.75
N TYR A 278 0.95 -2.65 30.50
CA TYR A 278 1.04 -2.93 31.92
C TYR A 278 0.81 -1.65 32.71
N THR A 279 -0.15 -1.68 33.63
CA THR A 279 -0.61 -0.49 34.36
C THR A 279 0.40 -0.04 35.41
N LYS A 280 0.37 1.25 35.76
CA LYS A 280 0.92 1.79 37.01
C LYS A 280 -0.20 2.14 37.98
N GLU A 281 0.14 2.51 39.20
CA GLU A 281 -0.87 2.92 40.20
C GLU A 281 -1.55 4.24 39.80
N GLY A 282 -2.87 4.30 39.92
CA GLY A 282 -3.67 5.52 39.75
C GLY A 282 -4.12 5.79 38.31
N HIS A 283 -4.47 7.04 38.05
CA HIS A 283 -4.99 7.52 36.77
C HIS A 283 -3.88 7.62 35.71
N GLN A 284 -4.15 7.14 34.50
CA GLN A 284 -3.18 7.04 33.41
C GLN A 284 -3.86 6.94 32.05
N GLY A 285 -3.10 7.29 31.00
CA GLY A 285 -3.52 7.12 29.61
C GLY A 285 -2.40 6.53 28.76
N PHE A 286 -2.79 5.89 27.66
CA PHE A 286 -1.86 5.25 26.72
C PHE A 286 -2.42 5.29 25.30
N GLU A 287 -1.58 5.67 24.34
CA GLU A 287 -1.81 5.55 22.90
C GLU A 287 -0.81 4.51 22.36
N ALA A 288 -1.30 3.46 21.72
CA ALA A 288 -0.41 2.45 21.13
C ALA A 288 0.17 2.98 19.81
N PHE A 289 1.47 3.25 19.78
CA PHE A 289 2.15 3.76 18.58
C PHE A 289 2.35 2.72 17.46
N GLY A 290 2.10 1.43 17.73
CA GLY A 290 2.01 0.38 16.72
C GLY A 290 0.59 0.28 16.17
N TRP A 291 0.40 0.63 14.90
CA TRP A 291 -0.93 0.63 14.28
C TRP A 291 -1.45 -0.78 13.97
N MET A 292 -2.77 -0.95 14.16
CA MET A 292 -3.52 -2.15 13.78
C MET A 292 -4.62 -1.81 12.78
N ASN A 293 -5.24 -2.83 12.18
CA ASN A 293 -6.29 -2.65 11.18
C ASN A 293 -7.56 -3.43 11.58
N GLY A 294 -8.74 -2.85 11.41
CA GLY A 294 -10.00 -3.53 11.69
C GLY A 294 -11.22 -2.62 11.73
N GLU A 295 -12.39 -3.24 11.89
CA GLU A 295 -13.68 -2.57 12.12
C GLU A 295 -14.04 -2.58 13.60
N ARG A 296 -13.34 -3.40 14.39
CA ARG A 296 -13.50 -3.53 15.83
C ARG A 296 -12.14 -3.52 16.51
N ALA A 297 -12.11 -2.94 17.70
CA ALA A 297 -11.03 -3.07 18.66
C ALA A 297 -11.52 -3.85 19.89
N TYR A 298 -10.74 -4.81 20.34
CA TYR A 298 -11.00 -5.63 21.53
C TYR A 298 -10.00 -5.25 22.61
N TYR A 299 -10.52 -4.77 23.75
CA TYR A 299 -9.74 -4.49 24.94
C TYR A 299 -10.01 -5.56 25.99
N HIS A 300 -9.03 -6.41 26.24
CA HIS A 300 -9.04 -7.40 27.31
C HIS A 300 -8.55 -6.73 28.59
N ILE A 301 -9.48 -6.39 29.48
CA ILE A 301 -9.22 -5.61 30.69
C ILE A 301 -9.52 -6.49 31.92
N PRO A 302 -8.53 -6.73 32.80
CA PRO A 302 -8.75 -7.52 34.01
C PRO A 302 -9.58 -6.76 35.05
N ALA A 303 -10.10 -7.51 36.03
CA ALA A 303 -10.82 -6.96 37.16
C ALA A 303 -9.98 -5.94 37.95
N GLY A 304 -10.65 -4.93 38.53
CA GLY A 304 -10.03 -3.91 39.39
C GLY A 304 -9.58 -2.65 38.67
N ILE A 305 -9.83 -2.54 37.36
CA ILE A 305 -9.56 -1.34 36.55
C ILE A 305 -10.84 -0.52 36.43
N THR A 306 -10.72 0.80 36.56
CA THR A 306 -11.77 1.75 36.14
C THR A 306 -11.43 2.27 34.76
N VAL A 307 -12.31 2.06 33.80
CA VAL A 307 -12.19 2.59 32.43
C VAL A 307 -12.88 3.94 32.39
N HIS A 308 -12.14 5.01 32.14
CA HIS A 308 -12.71 6.35 31.96
C HIS A 308 -13.10 6.59 30.51
N GLY A 309 -12.27 6.14 29.57
CA GLY A 309 -12.55 6.28 28.15
C GLY A 309 -11.70 5.35 27.30
N LEU A 310 -12.32 4.85 26.22
CA LEU A 310 -11.62 4.16 25.13
C LEU A 310 -11.88 4.96 23.85
N SER A 311 -10.82 5.28 23.13
CA SER A 311 -10.87 6.03 21.88
C SER A 311 -9.84 5.50 20.90
N TYR A 312 -9.77 6.08 19.71
CA TYR A 312 -8.77 5.72 18.73
C TYR A 312 -8.35 6.92 17.90
N ARG A 313 -7.23 6.76 17.20
CA ARG A 313 -6.78 7.67 16.15
C ARG A 313 -6.65 6.91 14.85
N GLU A 314 -7.40 7.32 13.84
CA GLU A 314 -7.18 6.82 12.48
C GLU A 314 -5.96 7.49 11.85
N THR A 315 -5.11 6.69 11.22
CA THR A 315 -3.95 7.15 10.45
C THR A 315 -3.91 6.42 9.12
N GLY A 316 -3.41 7.06 8.07
CA GLY A 316 -3.31 6.38 6.77
C GLY A 316 -2.51 7.19 5.75
N TYR A 317 -2.50 6.71 4.50
CA TYR A 317 -1.88 7.47 3.42
C TYR A 317 -2.58 8.82 3.22
N ASN A 318 -1.81 9.87 2.99
CA ASN A 318 -2.35 11.22 2.83
C ASN A 318 -2.84 11.46 1.41
N THR A 319 -4.08 11.05 1.19
CA THR A 319 -4.87 11.24 -0.04
C THR A 319 -6.33 11.55 0.31
N GLU A 320 -7.12 11.90 -0.70
CA GLU A 320 -8.54 12.23 -0.59
C GLU A 320 -9.37 11.48 -1.62
N PHE A 321 -10.57 11.05 -1.22
CA PHE A 321 -11.57 10.54 -2.17
C PHE A 321 -12.17 11.69 -2.97
N VAL A 322 -11.77 11.80 -4.23
CA VAL A 322 -12.25 12.85 -5.15
C VAL A 322 -13.18 12.28 -6.22
N GLY A 323 -13.05 10.99 -6.55
CA GLY A 323 -13.98 10.33 -7.46
C GLY A 323 -15.22 9.81 -6.77
N ARG A 324 -16.33 9.83 -7.51
CA ARG A 324 -17.67 9.49 -7.00
C ARG A 324 -18.43 8.67 -8.01
N PHE A 325 -19.29 7.79 -7.53
CA PHE A 325 -20.27 7.05 -8.32
C PHE A 325 -21.58 6.95 -7.56
N GLU A 326 -22.70 7.15 -8.24
CA GLU A 326 -24.03 7.07 -7.66
C GLU A 326 -25.01 6.59 -8.73
N CYS A 327 -25.87 5.61 -8.42
CA CYS A 327 -26.98 5.20 -9.26
C CYS A 327 -28.23 4.88 -8.42
N ASP A 328 -29.35 4.55 -9.08
CA ASP A 328 -30.61 4.20 -8.41
C ASP A 328 -30.66 2.79 -7.81
N ASP A 329 -29.53 2.08 -7.80
CA ASP A 329 -29.43 0.71 -7.32
C ASP A 329 -28.40 0.62 -6.19
N ALA A 330 -28.91 0.46 -4.96
CA ALA A 330 -28.13 0.50 -3.73
C ALA A 330 -26.98 -0.52 -3.70
N PHE A 331 -27.08 -1.62 -4.46
CA PHE A 331 -26.02 -2.61 -4.57
C PHE A 331 -24.73 -2.00 -5.13
N TYR A 332 -24.81 -1.27 -6.25
CA TYR A 332 -23.60 -0.72 -6.88
C TYR A 332 -23.01 0.43 -6.07
N ASN A 333 -23.86 1.22 -5.40
CA ASN A 333 -23.40 2.29 -4.51
C ASN A 333 -22.60 1.69 -3.33
N LYS A 334 -23.14 0.65 -2.67
CA LYS A 334 -22.44 -0.03 -1.57
C LYS A 334 -21.17 -0.75 -2.04
N LEU A 335 -21.19 -1.33 -3.25
CA LEU A 335 -19.99 -1.94 -3.85
C LEU A 335 -18.91 -0.88 -4.11
N TRP A 336 -19.27 0.28 -4.64
CA TRP A 336 -18.33 1.39 -4.84
C TRP A 336 -17.69 1.83 -3.52
N GLU A 337 -18.48 2.05 -2.48
CA GLU A 337 -17.99 2.41 -1.14
C GLU A 337 -17.02 1.36 -0.58
N LYS A 338 -17.33 0.08 -0.75
CA LYS A 338 -16.46 -1.03 -0.35
C LYS A 338 -15.15 -1.05 -1.12
N CYS A 339 -15.19 -0.88 -2.45
CA CYS A 339 -13.98 -0.77 -3.27
C CYS A 339 -13.09 0.40 -2.82
N LEU A 340 -13.68 1.58 -2.55
CA LEU A 340 -12.95 2.75 -2.06
C LEU A 340 -12.27 2.46 -0.72
N ARG A 341 -13.02 1.87 0.21
CA ARG A 341 -12.51 1.57 1.55
C ARG A 341 -11.39 0.55 1.50
N THR A 342 -11.56 -0.52 0.72
CA THR A 342 -10.53 -1.55 0.52
C THR A 342 -9.25 -0.95 -0.04
N LEU A 343 -9.32 -0.16 -1.11
CA LEU A 343 -8.15 0.53 -1.66
C LEU A 343 -7.45 1.40 -0.62
N TYR A 344 -8.21 2.18 0.15
CA TYR A 344 -7.61 3.11 1.10
C TYR A 344 -6.89 2.40 2.25
N VAL A 345 -7.50 1.34 2.81
CA VAL A 345 -6.86 0.59 3.90
C VAL A 345 -5.68 -0.25 3.43
N THR A 346 -5.50 -0.47 2.13
CA THR A 346 -4.31 -1.12 1.56
C THR A 346 -3.21 -0.13 1.17
N MET A 347 -3.34 1.16 1.54
CA MET A 347 -2.31 2.17 1.31
C MET A 347 -1.68 2.64 2.62
N ARG A 348 -0.34 2.63 2.70
CA ARG A 348 0.44 3.33 3.76
C ARG A 348 1.77 3.81 3.19
N ASP A 349 2.89 3.21 3.56
CA ASP A 349 4.21 3.55 2.98
C ASP A 349 4.37 3.04 1.54
N THR A 350 3.58 2.03 1.20
CA THR A 350 3.45 1.38 -0.11
C THR A 350 1.98 1.06 -0.34
N PHE A 351 1.65 0.65 -1.56
CA PHE A 351 0.49 -0.22 -1.76
C PHE A 351 0.71 -1.58 -1.09
N MET A 352 -0.36 -2.27 -0.73
CA MET A 352 -0.33 -3.53 0.00
C MET A 352 -1.39 -4.47 -0.56
N ASP A 353 -1.12 -5.77 -0.57
CA ASP A 353 -2.16 -6.79 -0.75
C ASP A 353 -3.25 -6.66 0.32
N CYS A 354 -2.83 -6.57 1.59
CA CYS A 354 -3.68 -6.48 2.75
C CYS A 354 -3.01 -5.71 3.91
N PRO A 355 -3.76 -5.04 4.80
CA PRO A 355 -3.21 -4.30 5.94
C PRO A 355 -2.91 -5.16 7.17
N ASP A 356 -3.29 -6.44 7.15
CA ASP A 356 -3.26 -7.33 8.31
C ASP A 356 -2.13 -8.37 8.24
N ARG A 357 -2.21 -9.36 7.36
CA ARG A 357 -1.35 -10.55 7.33
C ARG A 357 0.04 -10.28 6.78
N GLU A 358 0.16 -9.50 5.69
CA GLU A 358 1.42 -9.37 4.95
C GLU A 358 1.91 -7.92 4.86
N ARG A 359 1.03 -6.97 4.56
CA ARG A 359 1.37 -5.55 4.33
C ARG A 359 2.37 -5.39 3.18
N THR A 360 2.18 -6.13 2.09
CA THR A 360 3.21 -6.39 1.08
C THR A 360 2.82 -5.83 -0.29
N GLN A 361 3.78 -5.20 -0.98
CA GLN A 361 3.57 -4.63 -2.30
C GLN A 361 3.69 -5.69 -3.41
N TRP A 362 2.62 -6.46 -3.64
CA TRP A 362 2.52 -7.44 -4.72
C TRP A 362 2.19 -6.76 -6.06
N TRP A 363 3.04 -6.91 -7.08
CA TRP A 363 2.89 -6.14 -8.33
C TRP A 363 1.63 -6.43 -9.15
N GLY A 364 1.02 -7.60 -8.99
CA GLY A 364 -0.31 -7.89 -9.56
C GLY A 364 -1.39 -6.98 -8.94
N ASP A 365 -1.37 -6.87 -7.61
CA ASP A 365 -2.28 -6.02 -6.81
C ASP A 365 -2.06 -4.54 -7.11
N VAL A 366 -0.81 -4.09 -7.07
CA VAL A 366 -0.45 -2.68 -7.33
C VAL A 366 -0.97 -2.22 -8.70
N ASN A 367 -0.97 -3.09 -9.71
CA ASN A 367 -1.54 -2.75 -11.01
C ASN A 367 -3.05 -2.44 -10.95
N ILE A 368 -3.83 -3.18 -10.18
CA ILE A 368 -5.27 -2.91 -9.98
C ILE A 368 -5.45 -1.68 -9.08
N GLU A 369 -4.68 -1.57 -7.99
CA GLU A 369 -4.76 -0.44 -7.06
C GLU A 369 -4.43 0.89 -7.74
N MET A 370 -3.41 0.92 -8.60
CA MET A 370 -3.07 2.07 -9.44
C MET A 370 -4.24 2.43 -10.35
N GLN A 371 -4.82 1.45 -11.05
CA GLN A 371 -5.98 1.69 -11.92
C GLN A 371 -7.19 2.23 -11.16
N MET A 372 -7.46 1.72 -9.96
CA MET A 372 -8.53 2.24 -9.12
C MET A 372 -8.25 3.69 -8.69
N SER A 373 -7.02 3.96 -8.25
CA SER A 373 -6.58 5.28 -7.78
C SER A 373 -6.82 6.38 -8.83
N LEU A 374 -6.60 6.08 -10.11
CA LEU A 374 -6.84 7.01 -11.23
C LEU A 374 -8.30 7.46 -11.37
N TYR A 375 -9.26 6.70 -10.84
CA TYR A 375 -10.68 7.03 -10.90
C TYR A 375 -11.22 7.64 -9.61
N CYS A 376 -10.58 7.41 -8.46
CA CYS A 376 -11.18 7.75 -7.17
C CYS A 376 -10.33 8.58 -6.20
N LEU A 377 -9.00 8.62 -6.37
CA LEU A 377 -8.09 9.32 -5.47
C LEU A 377 -7.52 10.58 -6.11
N ASN A 378 -7.04 11.51 -5.29
CA ASN A 378 -6.35 12.70 -5.78
C ASN A 378 -4.91 12.37 -6.22
N GLU A 379 -4.23 13.36 -6.80
CA GLU A 379 -2.89 13.21 -7.39
C GLU A 379 -1.81 12.76 -6.40
N SER A 380 -2.01 12.89 -5.09
CA SER A 380 -1.01 12.39 -4.12
C SER A 380 -0.87 10.87 -4.20
N ALA A 381 -1.95 10.13 -4.50
CA ALA A 381 -1.91 8.67 -4.66
C ALA A 381 -0.97 8.22 -5.80
N LEU A 382 -0.76 9.06 -6.82
CA LEU A 382 0.16 8.76 -7.93
C LEU A 382 1.62 8.71 -7.45
N LEU A 383 1.98 9.49 -6.42
CA LEU A 383 3.30 9.47 -5.81
C LEU A 383 3.59 8.12 -5.13
N LEU A 384 2.56 7.43 -4.60
CA LEU A 384 2.71 6.10 -4.01
C LEU A 384 3.06 5.06 -5.08
N TYR A 385 2.39 5.12 -6.24
CA TYR A 385 2.72 4.26 -7.37
C TYR A 385 4.14 4.54 -7.88
N LYS A 386 4.50 5.82 -8.04
CA LYS A 386 5.85 6.22 -8.43
C LYS A 386 6.91 5.68 -7.47
N LYS A 387 6.72 5.84 -6.16
CA LYS A 387 7.63 5.28 -5.15
C LYS A 387 7.75 3.76 -5.29
N GLY A 388 6.63 3.08 -5.54
CA GLY A 388 6.60 1.64 -5.80
C GLY A 388 7.49 1.26 -6.97
N VAL A 389 7.32 1.93 -8.13
CA VAL A 389 8.12 1.70 -9.35
C VAL A 389 9.60 2.00 -9.13
N ASP A 390 9.92 3.14 -8.52
CA ASP A 390 11.29 3.53 -8.20
C ASP A 390 11.94 2.45 -7.31
N SER A 391 11.20 1.93 -6.32
CA SER A 391 11.67 0.82 -5.47
C SER A 391 11.86 -0.49 -6.26
N LEU A 392 10.93 -0.84 -7.16
CA LEU A 392 11.08 -2.04 -7.98
C LEU A 392 12.33 -1.99 -8.86
N VAL A 393 12.60 -0.85 -9.48
CA VAL A 393 13.78 -0.67 -10.32
C VAL A 393 15.05 -0.67 -9.47
N GLY A 394 15.09 0.05 -8.34
CA GLY A 394 16.25 0.05 -7.44
C GLY A 394 16.60 -1.34 -6.90
N TRP A 395 15.59 -2.20 -6.69
CA TRP A 395 15.80 -3.61 -6.33
C TRP A 395 16.25 -4.47 -7.53
N TRP A 396 15.73 -4.22 -8.73
CA TRP A 396 16.19 -4.89 -9.94
C TRP A 396 17.65 -4.58 -10.26
N GLU A 397 18.09 -3.33 -10.12
CA GLU A 397 19.49 -2.93 -10.36
C GLU A 397 20.48 -3.68 -9.46
N HIS A 398 20.07 -3.98 -8.23
CA HIS A 398 20.89 -4.74 -7.28
C HIS A 398 20.82 -6.26 -7.51
N THR A 399 19.63 -6.80 -7.80
CA THR A 399 19.40 -8.25 -7.85
C THR A 399 19.54 -8.86 -9.25
N GLY A 400 19.50 -8.04 -10.29
CA GLY A 400 19.44 -8.45 -11.69
C GLY A 400 18.12 -9.15 -12.07
N LYS A 401 17.09 -9.08 -11.22
CA LYS A 401 15.80 -9.76 -11.41
C LYS A 401 14.64 -8.81 -11.13
N MET A 402 13.62 -8.84 -12.00
CA MET A 402 12.36 -8.16 -11.72
C MET A 402 11.56 -9.00 -10.73
N LEU A 403 11.54 -8.56 -9.49
CA LEU A 403 10.86 -9.24 -8.39
C LEU A 403 9.40 -8.81 -8.30
N THR A 404 8.54 -9.70 -7.85
CA THR A 404 7.10 -9.42 -7.66
C THR A 404 6.81 -8.71 -6.36
N VAL A 405 7.69 -8.86 -5.36
CA VAL A 405 7.56 -8.25 -4.04
C VAL A 405 8.81 -7.47 -3.69
N VAL A 406 8.63 -6.16 -3.50
CA VAL A 406 9.70 -5.21 -3.13
C VAL A 406 9.09 -4.04 -2.35
N PRO A 407 9.77 -3.53 -1.31
CA PRO A 407 10.99 -4.07 -0.69
C PRO A 407 10.72 -5.38 0.06
N SER A 408 11.63 -6.36 0.01
CA SER A 408 11.52 -7.63 0.76
C SER A 408 12.81 -7.94 1.52
N GLY A 409 12.71 -8.10 2.84
CA GLY A 409 13.83 -8.48 3.69
C GLY A 409 14.05 -9.99 3.84
N THR A 410 13.23 -10.79 3.16
CA THR A 410 13.22 -12.26 3.26
C THR A 410 13.31 -12.87 1.85
N ASP A 411 12.45 -13.84 1.55
CA ASP A 411 12.37 -14.50 0.25
C ASP A 411 12.13 -13.48 -0.88
N GLN A 412 12.77 -13.77 -2.00
CA GLN A 412 12.70 -12.99 -3.23
C GLN A 412 11.79 -13.74 -4.20
N PHE A 413 10.64 -13.14 -4.54
CA PHE A 413 9.61 -13.80 -5.33
C PHE A 413 9.60 -13.32 -6.78
N GLU A 414 9.41 -14.25 -7.71
CA GLU A 414 9.09 -13.97 -9.11
C GLU A 414 7.80 -14.71 -9.48
N LEU A 415 6.72 -13.99 -9.78
CA LEU A 415 5.47 -14.48 -10.32
C LEU A 415 5.25 -13.87 -11.70
N PRO A 416 5.60 -14.58 -12.79
CA PRO A 416 5.68 -13.99 -14.12
C PRO A 416 4.40 -13.31 -14.61
N MET A 417 3.22 -13.87 -14.36
CA MET A 417 1.96 -13.22 -14.77
C MET A 417 1.70 -11.90 -14.03
N GLN A 418 2.06 -11.80 -12.74
CA GLN A 418 1.94 -10.52 -12.01
C GLN A 418 2.94 -9.49 -12.53
N ASN A 419 4.17 -9.90 -12.82
CA ASN A 419 5.18 -9.00 -13.39
C ASN A 419 4.77 -8.50 -14.78
N LEU A 420 4.20 -9.37 -15.64
CA LEU A 420 3.65 -8.98 -16.93
C LEU A 420 2.49 -7.99 -16.79
N ALA A 421 1.62 -8.19 -15.80
CA ALA A 421 0.56 -7.23 -15.47
C ALA A 421 1.12 -5.88 -15.01
N GLY A 422 2.20 -5.87 -14.23
CA GLY A 422 2.94 -4.67 -13.84
C GLY A 422 3.55 -3.93 -15.03
N ILE A 423 4.22 -4.65 -15.95
CA ILE A 423 4.79 -4.08 -17.19
C ILE A 423 3.70 -3.44 -18.06
N TRP A 424 2.54 -4.09 -18.18
CA TRP A 424 1.39 -3.51 -18.85
C TRP A 424 0.90 -2.23 -18.12
N GLY A 425 0.88 -2.27 -16.79
CA GLY A 425 0.49 -1.15 -15.94
C GLY A 425 1.34 0.11 -16.10
N PHE A 426 2.64 -0.01 -16.38
CA PHE A 426 3.54 1.15 -16.53
C PHE A 426 3.12 2.06 -17.69
N TYR A 427 2.76 1.47 -18.84
CA TYR A 427 2.26 2.26 -19.97
C TYR A 427 0.81 2.71 -19.75
N TYR A 428 -0.03 1.87 -19.13
CA TYR A 428 -1.40 2.26 -18.75
C TYR A 428 -1.40 3.52 -17.87
N TYR A 429 -0.50 3.59 -16.88
CA TYR A 429 -0.35 4.77 -16.04
C TYR A 429 -0.03 6.02 -16.89
N TYR A 430 0.90 5.91 -17.85
CA TYR A 430 1.21 7.00 -18.76
C TYR A 430 0.00 7.40 -19.63
N GLU A 431 -0.77 6.45 -20.16
CA GLU A 431 -1.98 6.76 -20.94
C GLU A 431 -2.99 7.60 -20.15
N TYR A 432 -3.10 7.38 -18.84
CA TYR A 432 -4.05 8.11 -17.99
C TYR A 432 -3.51 9.42 -17.41
N THR A 433 -2.19 9.56 -17.28
CA THR A 433 -1.57 10.69 -16.55
C THR A 433 -0.72 11.59 -17.44
N GLY A 434 -0.22 11.08 -18.57
CA GLY A 434 0.81 11.74 -19.38
C GLY A 434 2.18 11.83 -18.71
N ASP A 435 2.38 11.21 -17.54
CA ASP A 435 3.63 11.24 -16.81
C ASP A 435 4.60 10.19 -17.36
N VAL A 436 5.58 10.67 -18.13
CA VAL A 436 6.61 9.84 -18.79
C VAL A 436 7.63 9.26 -17.80
N SER A 437 7.68 9.74 -16.56
CA SER A 437 8.69 9.31 -15.59
C SER A 437 8.59 7.82 -15.28
N ILE A 438 7.38 7.26 -15.23
CA ILE A 438 7.16 5.83 -14.98
C ILE A 438 7.68 4.96 -16.13
N PRO A 439 7.25 5.14 -17.40
CA PRO A 439 7.88 4.46 -18.52
C PRO A 439 9.40 4.62 -18.56
N ALA A 440 9.91 5.83 -18.33
CA ALA A 440 11.35 6.10 -18.38
C ALA A 440 12.13 5.32 -17.31
N THR A 441 11.63 5.28 -16.07
CA THR A 441 12.27 4.53 -14.97
C THR A 441 12.20 3.01 -15.22
N ALA A 442 11.05 2.48 -15.66
CA ALA A 442 10.81 1.04 -15.72
C ALA A 442 11.24 0.37 -17.03
N TYR A 443 11.63 1.12 -18.07
CA TYR A 443 11.79 0.59 -19.43
C TYR A 443 12.84 -0.51 -19.54
N ASP A 444 14.07 -0.27 -19.06
CA ASP A 444 15.17 -1.23 -19.25
C ASP A 444 14.91 -2.54 -18.50
N MET A 445 14.44 -2.48 -17.26
CA MET A 445 13.98 -3.64 -16.50
C MET A 445 12.88 -4.40 -17.25
N SER A 446 11.86 -3.69 -17.75
CA SER A 446 10.73 -4.30 -18.48
C SER A 446 11.20 -4.99 -19.76
N LYS A 447 12.08 -4.35 -20.51
CA LYS A 447 12.68 -4.88 -21.73
C LYS A 447 13.49 -6.15 -21.45
N ASP A 448 14.35 -6.12 -20.44
CA ASP A 448 15.17 -7.28 -20.07
C ASP A 448 14.30 -8.45 -19.60
N TYR A 449 13.26 -8.16 -18.82
CA TYR A 449 12.28 -9.17 -18.39
C TYR A 449 11.56 -9.79 -19.59
N LEU A 450 11.06 -8.99 -20.54
CA LEU A 450 10.36 -9.48 -21.73
C LEU A 450 11.27 -10.27 -22.68
N LYS A 451 12.55 -9.90 -22.79
CA LYS A 451 13.55 -10.63 -23.58
C LYS A 451 13.90 -11.99 -22.97
N ALA A 452 13.70 -12.17 -21.67
CA ALA A 452 13.96 -13.43 -20.97
C ALA A 452 12.89 -14.52 -21.19
N PHE A 453 11.79 -14.22 -21.89
CA PHE A 453 10.81 -15.24 -22.28
C PHE A 453 11.24 -15.97 -23.56
N GLU A 454 11.08 -17.29 -23.57
CA GLU A 454 11.39 -18.15 -24.71
C GLU A 454 10.15 -18.41 -25.58
N MET A 455 10.35 -18.59 -26.88
CA MET A 455 9.29 -18.98 -27.82
C MET A 455 9.43 -20.45 -28.19
N GLY A 456 8.31 -21.16 -28.29
CA GLY A 456 8.24 -22.51 -28.83
C GLY A 456 8.36 -22.55 -30.35
N GLU A 457 8.54 -23.76 -30.89
CA GLU A 457 8.56 -24.01 -32.34
C GLU A 457 7.22 -23.70 -33.02
N ASP A 458 6.13 -23.68 -32.24
CA ASP A 458 4.79 -23.27 -32.65
C ASP A 458 4.64 -21.74 -32.79
N GLY A 459 5.66 -20.97 -32.41
CA GLY A 459 5.66 -19.51 -32.45
C GLY A 459 4.89 -18.85 -31.31
N LEU A 460 4.56 -19.60 -30.25
CA LEU A 460 3.91 -19.12 -29.02
C LEU A 460 4.93 -19.03 -27.87
N VAL A 461 4.60 -18.28 -26.82
CA VAL A 461 5.49 -18.17 -25.65
C VAL A 461 5.46 -19.47 -24.86
N LEU A 462 6.64 -19.93 -24.42
CA LEU A 462 6.75 -21.03 -23.46
C LEU A 462 6.44 -20.52 -22.05
N HIS A 463 5.83 -21.38 -21.24
CA HIS A 463 5.56 -21.05 -19.84
C HIS A 463 6.88 -20.72 -19.13
N ARG A 464 6.96 -19.52 -18.56
CA ARG A 464 8.07 -19.10 -17.72
C ARG A 464 7.73 -19.47 -16.28
N THR A 465 8.50 -20.36 -15.69
CA THR A 465 8.35 -20.73 -14.28
C THR A 465 8.88 -19.63 -13.37
N GLY A 466 8.14 -19.33 -12.31
CA GLY A 466 8.55 -18.39 -11.27
C GLY A 466 9.07 -19.08 -10.00
N SER A 467 8.90 -18.41 -8.86
CA SER A 467 8.99 -19.04 -7.54
C SER A 467 7.96 -20.17 -7.38
N TRP A 468 6.77 -19.98 -7.96
CA TRP A 468 5.78 -21.02 -8.23
C TRP A 468 4.87 -20.58 -9.39
N ASP A 469 4.20 -21.53 -10.04
CA ASP A 469 3.41 -21.29 -11.26
C ASP A 469 2.00 -20.80 -10.92
N TRP A 470 1.91 -19.57 -10.42
CA TRP A 470 0.65 -18.91 -10.08
C TRP A 470 0.08 -18.10 -11.24
N ALA A 471 -1.17 -18.38 -11.58
CA ALA A 471 -1.95 -17.60 -12.55
C ALA A 471 -3.09 -16.82 -11.88
N ASP A 472 -3.77 -17.46 -10.93
CA ASP A 472 -4.93 -16.94 -10.20
C ASP A 472 -5.31 -17.96 -9.10
N TRP A 473 -6.04 -17.54 -8.06
CA TRP A 473 -6.53 -18.46 -7.01
C TRP A 473 -7.75 -19.31 -7.42
N GLY A 474 -8.33 -19.03 -8.58
CA GLY A 474 -9.41 -19.79 -9.16
C GLY A 474 -9.02 -21.17 -9.70
N ALA A 475 -9.95 -22.12 -9.75
CA ALA A 475 -9.69 -23.48 -10.27
C ALA A 475 -9.54 -23.52 -11.80
N ASN A 476 -8.85 -24.52 -12.37
CA ASN A 476 -8.81 -24.79 -13.83
C ASN A 476 -8.26 -23.64 -14.71
N ALA A 477 -7.20 -22.96 -14.27
CA ALA A 477 -6.56 -21.88 -15.04
C ALA A 477 -5.94 -22.42 -16.34
N ASP A 478 -6.29 -21.82 -17.48
CA ASP A 478 -5.70 -22.16 -18.78
C ASP A 478 -4.38 -21.41 -18.98
N ILE A 479 -3.35 -21.84 -18.25
CA ILE A 479 -2.07 -21.14 -18.12
C ILE A 479 -1.45 -20.83 -19.49
N LYS A 480 -1.49 -21.76 -20.47
CA LYS A 480 -0.85 -21.54 -21.78
C LYS A 480 -1.51 -20.42 -22.58
N VAL A 481 -2.85 -20.34 -22.53
CA VAL A 481 -3.58 -19.24 -23.18
C VAL A 481 -3.30 -17.93 -22.45
N MET A 482 -3.33 -17.96 -21.11
CA MET A 482 -3.06 -16.79 -20.27
C MET A 482 -1.64 -16.26 -20.44
N ASP A 483 -0.62 -17.12 -20.50
CA ASP A 483 0.79 -16.75 -20.73
C ASP A 483 0.94 -15.94 -22.02
N ASN A 484 0.37 -16.44 -23.12
CA ASN A 484 0.44 -15.77 -24.42
C ASN A 484 -0.31 -14.44 -24.40
N CYS A 485 -1.47 -14.34 -23.73
CA CYS A 485 -2.22 -13.09 -23.67
C CYS A 485 -1.50 -12.03 -22.80
N TRP A 486 -1.05 -12.42 -21.61
CA TRP A 486 -0.32 -11.51 -20.71
C TRP A 486 1.00 -11.04 -21.33
N TYR A 487 1.75 -11.97 -21.93
CA TYR A 487 2.99 -11.63 -22.61
C TYR A 487 2.75 -10.70 -23.81
N TYR A 488 1.69 -10.94 -24.60
CA TYR A 488 1.32 -10.05 -25.70
C TYR A 488 0.97 -8.64 -25.22
N MET A 489 0.18 -8.50 -24.15
CA MET A 489 -0.15 -7.19 -23.56
C MET A 489 1.08 -6.45 -23.03
N ALA A 490 2.01 -7.17 -22.40
CA ALA A 490 3.24 -6.60 -21.89
C ALA A 490 4.22 -6.24 -23.02
N LEU A 491 4.30 -7.03 -24.10
CA LEU A 491 5.05 -6.70 -25.31
C LEU A 491 4.51 -5.44 -25.99
N ASP A 492 3.19 -5.30 -26.10
CA ASP A 492 2.55 -4.09 -26.65
C ASP A 492 2.94 -2.85 -25.84
N SER A 493 2.88 -2.95 -24.51
CA SER A 493 3.28 -1.87 -23.61
C SER A 493 4.77 -1.57 -23.70
N GLY A 494 5.62 -2.61 -23.76
CA GLY A 494 7.06 -2.48 -23.95
C GLY A 494 7.42 -1.79 -25.27
N MET A 495 6.73 -2.13 -26.36
CA MET A 495 6.91 -1.49 -27.67
C MET A 495 6.50 -0.01 -27.62
N LYS A 496 5.33 0.31 -27.05
CA LYS A 496 4.87 1.70 -26.92
C LYS A 496 5.77 2.54 -26.01
N MET A 497 6.32 1.96 -24.94
CA MET A 497 7.34 2.61 -24.13
C MET A 497 8.63 2.86 -24.93
N ALA A 498 9.06 1.90 -25.76
CA ALA A 498 10.21 2.07 -26.62
C ALA A 498 10.01 3.22 -27.64
N GLU A 499 8.83 3.29 -28.27
CA GLU A 499 8.46 4.38 -29.18
C GLU A 499 8.44 5.74 -28.47
N LEU A 500 7.81 5.79 -27.28
CA LEU A 500 7.71 7.00 -26.46
C LEU A 500 9.10 7.56 -26.08
N LEU A 501 10.04 6.67 -25.76
CA LEU A 501 11.38 7.03 -25.28
C LEU A 501 12.43 7.13 -26.41
N GLY A 502 12.07 6.75 -27.63
CA GLY A 502 12.95 6.81 -28.80
C GLY A 502 13.89 5.61 -28.99
N HIS A 503 13.63 4.48 -28.33
CA HIS A 503 14.39 3.22 -28.45
C HIS A 503 13.99 2.41 -29.69
N THR A 504 14.20 3.01 -30.87
CA THR A 504 13.81 2.43 -32.16
C THR A 504 14.47 1.07 -32.47
N GLU A 505 15.64 0.81 -31.89
CA GLU A 505 16.40 -0.43 -32.03
C GLU A 505 15.68 -1.65 -31.45
N ASP A 506 14.83 -1.46 -30.43
CA ASP A 506 14.15 -2.55 -29.74
C ASP A 506 12.80 -2.92 -30.41
N ILE A 507 12.25 -2.04 -31.27
CA ILE A 507 10.94 -2.22 -31.92
C ILE A 507 10.85 -3.55 -32.68
N ALA A 508 11.90 -3.91 -33.41
CA ALA A 508 11.92 -5.15 -34.19
C ALA A 508 11.74 -6.40 -33.32
N PHE A 509 12.28 -6.42 -32.09
CA PHE A 509 12.08 -7.53 -31.16
C PHE A 509 10.60 -7.67 -30.79
N TYR A 510 9.97 -6.58 -30.38
CA TYR A 510 8.55 -6.58 -29.98
C TYR A 510 7.64 -6.97 -31.14
N THR A 511 7.80 -6.33 -32.31
CA THR A 511 6.98 -6.61 -33.49
C THR A 511 7.08 -8.07 -33.90
N ASN A 512 8.29 -8.63 -33.99
CA ASN A 512 8.49 -10.04 -34.39
C ASN A 512 7.81 -11.02 -33.41
N ARG A 513 7.91 -10.78 -32.10
CA ARG A 513 7.28 -11.63 -31.08
C ARG A 513 5.75 -11.54 -31.15
N MET A 514 5.21 -10.33 -31.22
CA MET A 514 3.76 -10.10 -31.31
C MET A 514 3.17 -10.70 -32.60
N GLU A 515 3.80 -10.50 -33.75
CA GLU A 515 3.35 -11.07 -35.02
C GLU A 515 3.38 -12.61 -35.00
N SER A 516 4.41 -13.22 -34.41
CA SER A 516 4.50 -14.67 -34.25
C SER A 516 3.33 -15.22 -33.42
N ILE A 517 3.04 -14.61 -32.27
CA ILE A 517 1.93 -15.02 -31.40
C ILE A 517 0.62 -14.84 -32.14
N LYS A 518 0.36 -13.64 -32.69
CA LYS A 518 -0.89 -13.32 -33.38
C LYS A 518 -1.19 -14.26 -34.56
N LYS A 519 -0.16 -14.67 -35.31
CA LYS A 519 -0.28 -15.61 -36.43
C LYS A 519 -0.67 -17.02 -35.98
N ASN A 520 -0.21 -17.46 -34.82
CA ASN A 520 -0.35 -18.84 -34.37
C ASN A 520 -1.44 -19.03 -33.31
N PHE A 521 -1.85 -17.99 -32.58
CA PHE A 521 -2.75 -18.09 -31.43
C PHE A 521 -4.07 -18.83 -31.73
N ASP A 522 -4.79 -18.41 -32.78
CA ASP A 522 -6.04 -19.08 -33.19
C ASP A 522 -5.82 -20.54 -33.59
N LYS A 523 -4.72 -20.84 -34.29
CA LYS A 523 -4.43 -22.19 -34.77
C LYS A 523 -4.32 -23.20 -33.62
N TYR A 524 -3.77 -22.78 -32.48
CA TYR A 524 -3.51 -23.66 -31.34
C TYR A 524 -4.58 -23.59 -30.26
N PHE A 525 -5.25 -22.44 -30.09
CA PHE A 525 -6.15 -22.22 -28.96
C PHE A 525 -7.60 -21.95 -29.35
N LEU A 526 -7.93 -21.57 -30.59
CA LEU A 526 -9.32 -21.32 -30.97
C LEU A 526 -10.07 -22.65 -31.12
N LYS A 527 -11.00 -22.89 -30.21
CA LYS A 527 -11.82 -24.10 -30.17
C LYS A 527 -13.15 -23.88 -30.89
N ASP A 528 -13.43 -24.78 -31.84
CA ASP A 528 -14.67 -24.86 -32.61
C ASP A 528 -15.08 -23.51 -33.27
N GLY A 529 -14.10 -22.64 -33.50
CA GLY A 529 -14.31 -21.29 -34.06
C GLY A 529 -15.09 -20.35 -33.15
N SER A 530 -15.04 -20.52 -31.82
CA SER A 530 -15.96 -19.82 -30.92
C SER A 530 -15.37 -19.31 -29.60
N TYR A 531 -14.40 -20.01 -29.00
CA TYR A 531 -13.76 -19.59 -27.74
C TYR A 531 -12.33 -20.15 -27.65
N TYR A 532 -11.52 -19.62 -26.74
CA TYR A 532 -10.14 -20.06 -26.55
C TYR A 532 -10.03 -21.10 -25.44
N HIS A 533 -9.27 -22.16 -25.72
CA HIS A 533 -9.04 -23.27 -24.81
C HIS A 533 -7.84 -24.10 -25.27
N ASN A 534 -6.88 -24.32 -24.39
CA ASN A 534 -5.85 -25.32 -24.58
C ASN A 534 -6.42 -26.72 -24.26
N THR A 535 -6.17 -27.69 -25.12
CA THR A 535 -6.69 -29.06 -24.98
C THR A 535 -6.28 -29.76 -23.69
N ASP A 536 -5.18 -29.32 -23.06
CA ASP A 536 -4.71 -29.89 -21.80
C ASP A 536 -5.56 -29.45 -20.59
N ASN A 537 -6.31 -28.33 -20.68
CA ASN A 537 -7.03 -27.77 -19.53
C ASN A 537 -8.40 -28.43 -19.27
N GLY A 538 -8.87 -29.35 -20.13
CA GLY A 538 -10.06 -30.19 -19.92
C GLY A 538 -11.43 -29.47 -19.91
N VAL A 539 -11.51 -28.23 -19.43
CA VAL A 539 -12.69 -27.37 -19.37
C VAL A 539 -12.35 -25.93 -19.81
N PRO A 540 -13.31 -25.17 -20.36
CA PRO A 540 -13.09 -23.75 -20.68
C PRO A 540 -12.79 -22.91 -19.44
N ASP A 541 -12.03 -21.84 -19.62
CA ASP A 541 -11.61 -20.92 -18.57
C ASP A 541 -12.03 -19.48 -18.91
N ASP A 542 -12.68 -18.80 -17.96
CA ASP A 542 -13.18 -17.43 -18.14
C ASP A 542 -12.03 -16.41 -18.19
N ARG A 543 -10.95 -16.64 -17.43
CA ARG A 543 -9.75 -15.79 -17.43
C ARG A 543 -9.06 -15.77 -18.78
N ALA A 544 -8.77 -16.95 -19.34
CA ALA A 544 -8.13 -17.07 -20.64
C ALA A 544 -8.94 -16.42 -21.77
N ASN A 545 -10.26 -16.63 -21.79
CA ASN A 545 -11.13 -15.98 -22.77
C ASN A 545 -11.18 -14.47 -22.57
N ALA A 546 -11.25 -13.99 -21.32
CA ALA A 546 -11.21 -12.57 -21.04
C ALA A 546 -9.89 -11.92 -21.51
N LEU A 547 -8.75 -12.52 -21.19
CA LEU A 547 -7.43 -12.02 -21.60
C LEU A 547 -7.22 -12.10 -23.12
N ALA A 548 -7.82 -13.08 -23.80
CA ALA A 548 -7.80 -13.12 -25.27
C ALA A 548 -8.51 -11.90 -25.88
N VAL A 549 -9.61 -11.43 -25.27
CA VAL A 549 -10.26 -10.16 -25.66
C VAL A 549 -9.33 -8.98 -25.36
N LEU A 550 -8.85 -8.86 -24.12
CA LEU A 550 -8.12 -7.67 -23.66
C LEU A 550 -6.75 -7.51 -24.33
N SER A 551 -6.11 -8.60 -24.74
CA SER A 551 -4.88 -8.58 -25.53
C SER A 551 -5.09 -8.20 -26.99
N GLY A 552 -6.34 -8.19 -27.46
CA GLY A 552 -6.67 -7.97 -28.88
C GLY A 552 -6.34 -9.16 -29.79
N LEU A 553 -6.01 -10.33 -29.22
CA LEU A 553 -5.80 -11.57 -29.97
C LEU A 553 -7.13 -12.17 -30.43
N ALA A 554 -8.20 -12.00 -29.66
CA ALA A 554 -9.54 -12.44 -30.01
C ALA A 554 -10.19 -11.57 -31.08
N LYS A 555 -10.83 -12.21 -32.06
CA LYS A 555 -11.54 -11.52 -33.14
C LYS A 555 -13.03 -11.33 -32.83
N PRO A 556 -13.66 -10.22 -33.27
CA PRO A 556 -15.07 -9.94 -32.99
C PRO A 556 -16.06 -11.04 -33.42
N GLU A 557 -15.76 -11.80 -34.47
CA GLU A 557 -16.59 -12.93 -34.90
C GLU A 557 -16.72 -14.04 -33.84
N ASN A 558 -15.74 -14.15 -32.93
CA ASN A 558 -15.72 -15.16 -31.86
C ASN A 558 -16.45 -14.69 -30.59
N TYR A 559 -16.76 -13.39 -30.45
CA TYR A 559 -17.26 -12.82 -29.20
C TYR A 559 -18.56 -13.46 -28.69
N LYS A 560 -19.41 -14.01 -29.57
CA LYS A 560 -20.62 -14.73 -29.15
C LYS A 560 -20.30 -16.01 -28.37
N GLY A 561 -19.30 -16.79 -28.81
CA GLY A 561 -18.89 -18.00 -28.11
C GLY A 561 -18.18 -17.68 -26.80
N MET A 562 -17.34 -16.64 -26.82
CA MET A 562 -16.65 -16.15 -25.63
C MET A 562 -17.63 -15.61 -24.59
N LEU A 563 -18.65 -14.85 -25.00
CA LEU A 563 -19.73 -14.41 -24.11
C LEU A 563 -20.39 -15.59 -23.40
N TYR A 564 -20.70 -16.67 -24.13
CA TYR A 564 -21.27 -17.87 -23.51
C TYR A 564 -20.35 -18.44 -22.42
N ILE A 565 -19.03 -18.50 -22.66
CA ILE A 565 -18.06 -18.91 -21.63
C ILE A 565 -18.09 -17.95 -20.44
N LEU A 566 -18.01 -16.63 -20.67
CA LEU A 566 -18.00 -15.63 -19.59
C LEU A 566 -19.33 -15.54 -18.81
N GLN A 567 -20.43 -16.06 -19.35
CA GLN A 567 -21.71 -16.18 -18.64
C GLN A 567 -21.84 -17.47 -17.82
N THR A 568 -21.17 -18.55 -18.25
CA THR A 568 -21.38 -19.90 -17.69
C THR A 568 -20.22 -20.44 -16.86
N VAL A 569 -19.03 -19.83 -16.98
CA VAL A 569 -17.82 -20.20 -16.25
C VAL A 569 -17.43 -19.08 -15.30
N GLU A 570 -17.08 -19.44 -14.06
CA GLU A 570 -16.74 -18.53 -12.97
C GLU A 570 -15.53 -19.01 -12.19
N ASN A 571 -14.49 -19.41 -12.93
CA ASN A 571 -13.31 -19.95 -12.32
C ASN A 571 -12.46 -18.87 -11.67
N SER A 572 -12.42 -17.64 -12.20
CA SER A 572 -11.62 -16.54 -11.68
C SER A 572 -11.81 -16.28 -10.18
N SER A 573 -10.71 -15.96 -9.49
CA SER A 573 -10.74 -15.31 -8.17
C SER A 573 -11.17 -13.83 -8.30
N PRO A 574 -11.39 -13.12 -7.17
CA PRO A 574 -11.68 -11.68 -7.20
C PRO A 574 -10.64 -10.84 -7.95
N TYR A 575 -9.35 -11.22 -7.93
CA TYR A 575 -8.29 -10.55 -8.69
C TYR A 575 -8.60 -10.54 -10.19
N MET A 576 -8.76 -11.73 -10.77
CA MET A 576 -8.95 -11.86 -12.20
C MET A 576 -10.35 -11.45 -12.69
N GLU A 577 -11.30 -11.35 -11.77
CA GLU A 577 -12.67 -10.95 -12.09
C GLU A 577 -12.74 -9.56 -12.74
N LYS A 578 -11.87 -8.62 -12.34
CA LYS A 578 -11.73 -7.32 -13.01
C LYS A 578 -11.56 -7.48 -14.52
N TYR A 579 -10.64 -8.35 -14.96
CA TYR A 579 -10.33 -8.53 -16.37
C TYR A 579 -11.48 -9.23 -17.12
N VAL A 580 -12.21 -10.14 -16.46
CA VAL A 580 -13.43 -10.75 -17.02
C VAL A 580 -14.51 -9.70 -17.26
N LEU A 581 -14.73 -8.81 -16.30
CA LEU A 581 -15.71 -7.73 -16.39
C LEU A 581 -15.35 -6.72 -17.49
N ASP A 582 -14.08 -6.33 -17.58
CA ASP A 582 -13.58 -5.44 -18.61
C ASP A 582 -13.70 -6.07 -20.01
N ALA A 583 -13.42 -7.37 -20.16
CA ALA A 583 -13.58 -8.08 -21.42
C ALA A 583 -15.04 -8.12 -21.90
N LEU A 584 -16.00 -8.37 -20.99
CA LEU A 584 -17.43 -8.25 -21.30
C LEU A 584 -17.78 -6.84 -21.82
N CYS A 585 -17.21 -5.80 -21.21
CA CYS A 585 -17.44 -4.43 -21.62
C CYS A 585 -16.80 -4.08 -22.97
N GLU A 586 -15.56 -4.49 -23.22
CA GLU A 586 -14.87 -4.24 -24.50
C GLU A 586 -15.52 -5.01 -25.68
N MET A 587 -16.12 -6.18 -25.42
CA MET A 587 -16.96 -6.87 -26.41
C MET A 587 -18.32 -6.20 -26.66
N GLY A 588 -18.71 -5.20 -25.85
CA GLY A 588 -19.98 -4.49 -25.92
C GLY A 588 -21.12 -5.08 -25.09
N TYR A 589 -20.85 -6.06 -24.23
CA TYR A 589 -21.84 -6.75 -23.37
C TYR A 589 -21.88 -6.16 -21.95
N ILE A 590 -22.04 -4.84 -21.84
CA ILE A 590 -21.99 -4.12 -20.55
C ILE A 590 -23.11 -4.58 -19.59
N ASP A 591 -24.30 -4.89 -20.10
CA ASP A 591 -25.39 -5.46 -19.29
C ASP A 591 -25.02 -6.79 -18.63
N GLU A 592 -24.23 -7.62 -19.32
CA GLU A 592 -23.78 -8.91 -18.81
C GLU A 592 -22.68 -8.73 -17.76
N ALA A 593 -21.78 -7.75 -17.95
CA ALA A 593 -20.83 -7.35 -16.92
C ALA A 593 -21.55 -6.89 -15.64
N MET A 594 -22.58 -6.05 -15.77
CA MET A 594 -23.42 -5.60 -14.66
C MET A 594 -24.10 -6.77 -13.92
N LEU A 595 -24.69 -7.72 -14.65
CA LEU A 595 -25.30 -8.91 -14.08
C LEU A 595 -24.27 -9.79 -13.35
N ARG A 596 -23.07 -9.95 -13.92
CA ARG A 596 -21.99 -10.73 -13.33
C ARG A 596 -21.44 -10.06 -12.06
N ILE A 597 -21.24 -8.75 -12.06
CA ILE A 597 -20.91 -7.96 -10.86
C ILE A 597 -21.91 -8.26 -9.74
N LYS A 598 -23.21 -8.11 -10.02
CA LYS A 598 -24.27 -8.37 -9.04
C LYS A 598 -24.23 -9.78 -8.48
N ARG A 599 -23.97 -10.77 -9.34
CA ARG A 599 -24.00 -12.18 -8.94
C ARG A 599 -22.78 -12.57 -8.12
N ARG A 600 -21.57 -12.21 -8.57
CA ARG A 600 -20.32 -12.62 -7.92
C ARG A 600 -20.01 -11.84 -6.65
N TYR A 601 -20.27 -10.54 -6.65
CA TYR A 601 -20.03 -9.68 -5.49
C TYR A 601 -21.20 -9.65 -4.50
N LYS A 602 -22.28 -10.42 -4.76
CA LYS A 602 -23.49 -10.42 -3.93
C LYS A 602 -23.18 -10.54 -2.45
N GLN A 603 -22.42 -11.57 -2.10
CA GLN A 603 -22.12 -11.89 -0.71
C GLN A 603 -21.24 -10.81 -0.06
N MET A 604 -20.20 -10.34 -0.76
CA MET A 604 -19.33 -9.28 -0.27
C MET A 604 -20.09 -7.99 0.01
N VAL A 605 -21.11 -7.66 -0.81
CA VAL A 605 -21.91 -6.43 -0.64
C VAL A 605 -23.00 -6.60 0.42
N GLU A 606 -23.64 -7.77 0.52
CA GLU A 606 -24.73 -8.00 1.48
C GLU A 606 -24.21 -8.19 2.92
N GLU A 607 -23.00 -8.70 3.11
CA GLU A 607 -22.38 -8.79 4.43
C GLU A 607 -21.94 -7.44 4.99
N ASP A 608 -21.81 -7.38 6.32
CA ASP A 608 -21.66 -6.14 7.10
C ASP A 608 -20.22 -5.61 7.18
N TYR A 609 -19.27 -6.25 6.51
CA TYR A 609 -17.94 -5.68 6.36
C TYR A 609 -18.02 -4.39 5.53
N SER A 610 -17.06 -3.49 5.70
CA SER A 610 -16.90 -2.26 4.90
C SER A 610 -15.92 -2.44 3.74
N THR A 611 -15.30 -3.61 3.62
CA THR A 611 -14.25 -3.95 2.64
C THR A 611 -14.62 -5.20 1.81
N LEU A 612 -13.73 -5.56 0.88
CA LEU A 612 -13.80 -6.72 -0.01
C LEU A 612 -12.69 -7.73 0.32
N TRP A 613 -13.01 -9.01 0.17
CA TRP A 613 -12.18 -10.12 0.67
C TRP A 613 -11.23 -10.66 -0.41
N GLU A 614 -10.17 -11.34 0.02
CA GLU A 614 -9.17 -11.98 -0.85
C GLU A 614 -9.77 -13.09 -1.73
N TYR A 615 -10.59 -13.94 -1.12
CA TYR A 615 -11.26 -15.07 -1.76
C TYR A 615 -12.77 -14.91 -1.73
N TRP A 616 -13.46 -15.52 -2.68
CA TRP A 616 -14.93 -15.55 -2.71
C TRP A 616 -15.56 -16.18 -1.45
N ASN A 617 -14.83 -17.04 -0.74
CA ASN A 617 -15.32 -17.81 0.41
C ASN A 617 -14.87 -17.28 1.79
N LYS A 618 -14.15 -16.15 1.86
CA LYS A 618 -13.59 -15.56 3.11
C LYS A 618 -12.47 -16.35 3.78
N ASN A 619 -11.83 -17.30 3.12
CA ASN A 619 -10.77 -18.12 3.74
C ASN A 619 -9.42 -17.39 3.93
N GLY A 620 -9.34 -16.12 3.53
CA GLY A 620 -8.14 -15.29 3.60
C GLY A 620 -8.39 -14.00 4.37
N THR A 621 -7.69 -12.93 4.00
CA THR A 621 -8.01 -11.61 4.55
C THR A 621 -9.39 -11.13 4.07
N LEU A 622 -10.05 -10.35 4.92
CA LEU A 622 -11.28 -9.66 4.59
C LEU A 622 -11.02 -8.28 3.96
N ASN A 623 -9.76 -7.94 3.70
CA ASN A 623 -9.33 -6.65 3.14
C ASN A 623 -8.25 -6.88 2.07
N HIS A 624 -8.65 -7.16 0.82
CA HIS A 624 -7.70 -7.36 -0.27
C HIS A 624 -7.97 -6.45 -1.46
N ALA A 625 -7.00 -5.62 -1.81
CA ALA A 625 -7.15 -4.53 -2.76
C ALA A 625 -7.52 -5.01 -4.17
N TRP A 626 -7.00 -6.17 -4.59
CA TRP A 626 -7.29 -6.75 -5.89
C TRP A 626 -8.77 -7.01 -6.18
N SER A 627 -9.63 -7.02 -5.16
CA SER A 627 -11.05 -7.32 -5.30
C SER A 627 -11.84 -6.10 -5.75
N GLY A 628 -11.21 -4.92 -5.73
CA GLY A 628 -11.81 -3.63 -6.05
C GLY A 628 -12.05 -3.36 -7.55
N GLY A 629 -11.75 -4.31 -8.42
CA GLY A 629 -11.95 -4.24 -9.87
C GLY A 629 -13.26 -3.61 -10.36
N PRO A 630 -14.44 -3.90 -9.76
CA PRO A 630 -15.70 -3.28 -10.16
C PRO A 630 -15.70 -1.76 -10.10
N LEU A 631 -14.90 -1.11 -9.25
CA LEU A 631 -14.75 0.34 -9.23
C LEU A 631 -14.31 0.86 -10.61
N ILE A 632 -13.28 0.23 -11.17
CA ILE A 632 -12.76 0.56 -12.50
C ILE A 632 -13.84 0.32 -13.54
N THR A 633 -14.48 -0.86 -13.54
CA THR A 633 -15.50 -1.20 -14.54
C THR A 633 -16.70 -0.24 -14.49
N MET A 634 -17.15 0.13 -13.29
CA MET A 634 -18.26 1.05 -13.09
C MET A 634 -17.94 2.46 -13.61
N ALA A 635 -16.77 3.02 -13.28
CA ALA A 635 -16.39 4.35 -13.77
C ALA A 635 -16.06 4.35 -15.28
N LYS A 636 -15.27 3.38 -15.73
CA LYS A 636 -14.74 3.29 -17.09
C LYS A 636 -15.81 2.95 -18.14
N TYR A 637 -16.75 2.04 -17.84
CA TYR A 637 -17.70 1.53 -18.82
C TYR A 637 -19.17 1.83 -18.51
N ILE A 638 -19.59 1.78 -17.24
CA ILE A 638 -20.99 2.07 -16.88
C ILE A 638 -21.27 3.57 -16.88
N ALA A 639 -20.45 4.36 -16.18
CA ALA A 639 -20.44 5.81 -16.33
C ALA A 639 -19.78 6.22 -17.65
N GLY A 640 -18.88 5.38 -18.18
CA GLY A 640 -18.35 5.48 -19.53
C GLY A 640 -17.29 6.55 -19.71
N ILE A 641 -16.52 6.87 -18.65
CA ILE A 641 -15.47 7.89 -18.66
C ILE A 641 -14.12 7.20 -18.90
N ARG A 642 -13.48 7.42 -20.05
CA ARG A 642 -12.15 6.86 -20.34
C ARG A 642 -11.37 7.69 -21.36
N PRO A 643 -10.03 7.74 -21.28
CA PRO A 643 -9.22 8.50 -22.24
C PRO A 643 -9.24 7.86 -23.63
N THR A 644 -9.15 8.69 -24.66
CA THR A 644 -8.83 8.30 -26.05
C THR A 644 -7.50 8.89 -26.52
N ASP A 645 -6.96 9.85 -25.77
CA ASP A 645 -5.61 10.37 -25.91
C ASP A 645 -4.96 10.52 -24.51
N VAL A 646 -3.63 10.52 -24.49
CA VAL A 646 -2.79 10.51 -23.30
C VAL A 646 -3.18 11.62 -22.32
N GLY A 647 -3.33 11.26 -21.04
CA GLY A 647 -3.63 12.19 -19.96
C GLY A 647 -5.04 12.77 -20.03
N PHE A 648 -5.99 12.13 -20.72
CA PHE A 648 -7.32 12.70 -21.00
C PHE A 648 -7.27 14.00 -21.83
N LYS A 649 -6.28 14.16 -22.73
CA LYS A 649 -6.30 15.25 -23.73
C LYS A 649 -7.52 15.16 -24.64
N ASP A 650 -7.92 13.94 -24.95
CA ASP A 650 -9.20 13.58 -25.55
C ASP A 650 -9.77 12.37 -24.79
N TYR A 651 -11.09 12.27 -24.73
CA TYR A 651 -11.76 11.26 -23.92
C TYR A 651 -13.18 10.96 -24.41
N ILE A 652 -13.67 9.78 -24.04
CA ILE A 652 -15.05 9.37 -24.23
C ILE A 652 -15.81 9.55 -22.93
N VAL A 653 -17.04 10.06 -23.06
CA VAL A 653 -18.10 9.99 -22.04
C VAL A 653 -19.29 9.29 -22.69
N ARG A 654 -19.48 7.99 -22.40
CA ARG A 654 -20.56 7.18 -22.96
C ARG A 654 -21.23 6.33 -21.88
N PRO A 655 -22.14 6.91 -21.07
CA PRO A 655 -22.82 6.17 -20.01
C PRO A 655 -23.69 5.04 -20.56
N HIS A 656 -23.64 3.88 -19.91
CA HIS A 656 -24.48 2.72 -20.21
C HIS A 656 -25.44 2.47 -19.05
N LEU A 657 -26.69 2.91 -19.21
CA LEU A 657 -27.68 2.77 -18.14
C LEU A 657 -28.18 1.34 -17.94
N GLY A 658 -28.15 0.47 -18.95
CA GLY A 658 -28.69 -0.90 -18.84
C GLY A 658 -30.14 -0.93 -18.33
N LYS A 659 -30.35 -1.32 -17.06
CA LYS A 659 -31.64 -1.24 -16.33
C LYS A 659 -31.76 -0.08 -15.34
N LEU A 660 -30.68 0.65 -15.08
CA LEU A 660 -30.65 1.82 -14.19
C LEU A 660 -31.53 2.95 -14.74
N LYS A 661 -32.11 3.71 -13.83
CA LYS A 661 -32.81 4.97 -14.13
C LYS A 661 -31.83 6.13 -14.22
N TYR A 662 -30.75 6.11 -13.45
CA TYR A 662 -29.70 7.14 -13.55
C TYR A 662 -28.33 6.60 -13.17
N VAL A 663 -27.30 7.28 -13.67
CA VAL A 663 -25.92 7.15 -13.20
C VAL A 663 -25.30 8.53 -13.09
N LYS A 664 -24.62 8.79 -11.97
CA LYS A 664 -23.73 9.93 -11.80
C LYS A 664 -22.34 9.42 -11.50
N CYS A 665 -21.35 10.08 -12.06
CA CYS A 665 -19.95 9.77 -11.77
C CYS A 665 -19.10 11.02 -11.88
N CYS A 666 -18.07 11.10 -11.05
CA CYS A 666 -17.08 12.16 -11.07
C CYS A 666 -15.69 11.52 -11.06
N VAL A 667 -14.83 11.95 -11.97
CA VAL A 667 -13.44 11.49 -12.07
C VAL A 667 -12.54 12.72 -12.17
N LYS A 668 -11.59 12.86 -11.24
CA LYS A 668 -10.62 13.96 -11.25
C LYS A 668 -9.36 13.52 -12.00
N THR A 669 -9.28 13.89 -13.28
CA THR A 669 -8.14 13.57 -14.14
C THR A 669 -7.00 14.58 -13.96
N VAL A 670 -5.83 14.29 -14.51
CA VAL A 670 -4.69 15.24 -14.56
C VAL A 670 -4.98 16.53 -15.32
N ASN A 671 -5.97 16.52 -16.23
CA ASN A 671 -6.37 17.67 -17.04
C ASN A 671 -7.69 18.32 -16.56
N GLY A 672 -8.20 17.92 -15.40
CA GLY A 672 -9.41 18.49 -14.79
C GLY A 672 -10.45 17.44 -14.42
N GLU A 673 -11.55 17.93 -13.84
CA GLU A 673 -12.66 17.10 -13.40
C GLU A 673 -13.63 16.81 -14.55
N ILE A 674 -14.05 15.55 -14.67
CA ILE A 674 -15.09 15.10 -15.59
C ILE A 674 -16.28 14.61 -14.76
N THR A 675 -17.46 15.20 -14.98
CA THR A 675 -18.70 14.82 -14.29
C THR A 675 -19.75 14.32 -15.29
N VAL A 676 -20.41 13.22 -14.94
CA VAL A 676 -21.56 12.63 -15.62
C VAL A 676 -22.77 12.69 -14.69
N ASP A 677 -23.92 13.13 -15.20
CA ASP A 677 -25.25 12.98 -14.59
C ASP A 677 -26.23 12.60 -15.71
N GLU A 678 -26.37 11.30 -15.95
CA GLU A 678 -27.21 10.75 -17.02
C GLU A 678 -28.48 10.13 -16.42
N LYS A 679 -29.64 10.49 -16.99
CA LYS A 679 -30.96 10.03 -16.54
C LYS A 679 -31.74 9.47 -17.71
N ARG A 680 -32.31 8.27 -17.52
CA ARG A 680 -33.25 7.68 -18.46
C ARG A 680 -34.45 8.62 -18.63
N LYS A 681 -34.71 9.04 -19.87
CA LYS A 681 -35.96 9.75 -20.19
C LYS A 681 -37.14 8.82 -19.90
N MET A 682 -38.02 9.23 -19.00
CA MET A 682 -39.29 8.55 -18.79
C MET A 682 -40.17 8.84 -20.02
N THR A 683 -40.36 7.83 -20.88
CA THR A 683 -41.29 7.87 -22.02
C THR A 683 -42.64 7.30 -21.64
#